data_AF-A0A420IA91-F1
#
_entry.id   AF-A0A420IA91-F1
#
_cell.length_a   1.000
_cell.length_b   1.000
_cell.length_c   1.000
_cell.angle_alpha   90.00
_cell.angle_beta   90.00
_cell.angle_gamma   90.00
#
_symmetry.space_group_name_H-M   'P 1'
#
loop_
_entity.id
_entity.type
_entity.pdbx_description
1 polymer ?
#
loop_
_entity_poly.entity_id
_entity_poly.type
_entity_poly.pdbx_seq_one_letter_code
_entity_poly.pdbx_strand_id
1 'polypeptide(L)'
;MNILLSTPRSYSIGSYLRSSKLKSPHLPWRKYLNMASATSKTPYVPQDVNQVQELVRNLEEGAKYEGQASKKSFRCKKTTFNVKGLSEDFIINSWRFRDWDYKRPDLPTYARGLFIGTNEYGAHEILIRGYDKFFNVEEVSSTKWQNIKEATKGPYELSLKENGCIIFIGGLRDGSLLVCSKHSTGPRKDEISHSIAGEKWIDRQLAALGRTREQLARELRSRNATAVAELCDDDFEEHILPYVGNDAGLYLHGININIPTFSTYPSDLVMKFAEEWGFKKTSLIVHDNVQTTKELLEDIAQTGSYQGRDVEGFVIRCKALKGKSDLYEDWFFKYKFEEPYLMYRQWRECTKALISNRKPLQLRKNVAITEEYLSFAKRKLAENPSIGSAYSRNHGIIKLRNDFLKEKNLKGSDLIKINDEANLEPEETIVLLPVATIGCGKTTIAVSLEHLFDWGVVQNDNITGKGRPYRFAKEVSDLLLKKNVVYADRNNSQRRERAQFFDNISASNPNVKVVALHFTHNRESLENIRQVTRKRVFSRGNNHQTIQAALDQKNTVNLMEDFIKRFEHLDPFVKPDNRFSAVINLDPTSDSRQNLEIVIKKLHQKYPSIVTRVPSSEELDNAINYAINDYKPMLRHAVGKNKNKLGKNKNGDVAQQKTAVKPKPVEYIGVKLERAQILQVVTSTFESTPSDIKNFWNQLEKSNRVQPEFHVTLIHRAESTTRPDLWKKYNDIYMKERDDSGRSGQKIGECQVMLENIVWDDRLMTVVVRLVDKGWECANQVAHITIGTRDKDIKPKESNELLKRWVENTDPRIKTQLIDEHPVVNGTVTVILSR
;
A
#
# COMPACT_ATOMS: atom_id res chain seq x y z
N MET A 1 -50.80 50.04 46.37
CA MET A 1 -50.72 51.02 47.47
C MET A 1 -49.37 51.69 47.36
N ASN A 2 -49.34 52.94 46.88
CA ASN A 2 -48.36 54.02 47.08
C ASN A 2 -46.83 53.73 46.89
N ILE A 3 -46.00 54.54 46.23
CA ILE A 3 -46.08 55.96 45.81
C ILE A 3 -44.76 56.29 45.04
N LEU A 4 -44.83 57.14 43.99
CA LEU A 4 -43.93 58.26 43.61
C LEU A 4 -42.37 58.02 43.47
N LEU A 5 -41.54 58.69 42.66
CA LEU A 5 -41.54 60.00 41.97
C LEU A 5 -40.35 60.07 40.96
N SER A 6 -40.53 60.96 39.97
CA SER A 6 -39.58 61.90 39.32
C SER A 6 -38.35 61.46 38.48
N THR A 7 -38.39 61.90 37.21
CA THR A 7 -37.27 62.34 36.33
C THR A 7 -36.81 63.77 36.71
N PRO A 8 -35.57 64.28 36.44
CA PRO A 8 -35.07 64.52 35.06
C PRO A 8 -33.54 64.56 34.79
N ARG A 9 -33.22 64.48 33.48
CA ARG A 9 -32.08 65.03 32.70
C ARG A 9 -30.74 65.40 33.37
N SER A 10 -29.65 64.87 32.80
CA SER A 10 -28.44 65.65 32.50
C SER A 10 -27.75 65.15 31.21
N TYR A 11 -27.22 66.11 30.44
CA TYR A 11 -26.54 65.95 29.15
C TYR A 11 -25.04 66.28 29.32
N SER A 12 -24.23 65.79 28.36
CA SER A 12 -22.88 66.28 27.94
C SER A 12 -21.66 65.82 28.76
N ILE A 13 -20.47 65.45 28.24
CA ILE A 13 -19.84 65.39 26.89
C ILE A 13 -18.62 64.44 26.95
N GLY A 14 -18.35 63.72 25.86
CA GLY A 14 -17.02 63.28 25.37
C GLY A 14 -16.31 62.12 26.13
N SER A 15 -15.54 61.22 25.53
CA SER A 15 -15.06 61.05 24.16
C SER A 15 -14.23 59.73 24.08
N TYR A 16 -14.04 59.19 22.87
CA TYR A 16 -13.00 58.22 22.47
C TYR A 16 -12.98 56.79 23.06
N LEU A 17 -13.45 55.79 22.30
CA LEU A 17 -12.60 54.94 21.44
C LEU A 17 -13.41 53.82 20.77
N ARG A 18 -13.18 53.66 19.47
CA ARG A 18 -13.74 52.65 18.59
C ARG A 18 -13.13 51.28 18.88
N SER A 19 -13.95 50.23 18.97
CA SER A 19 -13.59 48.92 18.41
C SER A 19 -14.81 48.31 17.71
N SER A 20 -14.55 47.76 16.53
CA SER A 20 -15.52 47.33 15.54
C SER A 20 -16.12 45.96 15.86
N LYS A 21 -17.44 45.89 15.74
CA LYS A 21 -18.33 44.73 15.85
C LYS A 21 -17.95 43.58 14.90
N LEU A 22 -17.87 42.37 15.44
CA LEU A 22 -18.28 41.14 14.77
C LEU A 22 -19.29 40.44 15.70
N LYS A 23 -20.57 40.43 15.26
CA LYS A 23 -21.70 39.85 15.98
C LYS A 23 -21.66 38.32 15.85
N SER A 24 -21.61 37.59 16.96
CA SER A 24 -22.04 36.18 16.99
C SER A 24 -23.58 36.14 17.11
N PRO A 25 -24.29 35.25 16.41
CA PRO A 25 -25.70 35.02 16.66
C PRO A 25 -25.85 33.84 17.64
N HIS A 26 -25.98 34.13 18.92
CA HIS A 26 -26.57 33.19 19.87
C HIS A 26 -28.08 33.10 19.58
N LEU A 27 -28.51 32.02 18.91
CA LEU A 27 -29.92 31.67 18.79
C LEU A 27 -30.35 30.78 19.98
N PRO A 28 -31.51 31.02 20.63
CA PRO A 28 -31.93 30.26 21.79
C PRO A 28 -32.42 28.86 21.41
N TRP A 29 -31.90 27.86 22.12
CA TRP A 29 -32.09 26.40 22.04
C TRP A 29 -33.54 25.86 22.01
N ARG A 30 -34.56 26.70 22.21
CA ARG A 30 -35.97 26.26 22.28
C ARG A 30 -36.65 26.00 20.93
N LYS A 31 -36.02 26.33 19.80
CA LYS A 31 -36.62 26.14 18.46
C LYS A 31 -36.28 24.81 17.77
N TYR A 32 -35.35 24.02 18.30
CA TYR A 32 -34.90 22.77 17.67
C TYR A 32 -35.60 21.48 18.17
N LEU A 33 -36.41 21.57 19.23
CA LEU A 33 -37.17 20.43 19.75
C LEU A 33 -38.45 20.11 18.96
N ASN A 34 -38.91 21.01 18.08
CA ASN A 34 -40.20 20.88 17.39
C ASN A 34 -40.11 20.55 15.88
N MET A 35 -38.94 20.17 15.34
CA MET A 35 -38.82 19.80 13.91
C MET A 35 -38.36 18.34 13.66
N ALA A 36 -38.22 17.51 14.70
CA ALA A 36 -37.89 16.08 14.58
C ALA A 36 -39.06 15.15 14.95
N SER A 37 -40.30 15.57 14.69
CA SER A 37 -41.53 14.81 14.97
C SER A 37 -42.18 14.27 13.69
N ALA A 38 -41.39 13.69 12.79
CA ALA A 38 -41.90 12.66 11.92
C ALA A 38 -41.68 11.34 12.65
N THR A 39 -42.73 10.67 13.10
CA THR A 39 -42.64 9.35 13.75
C THR A 39 -41.92 8.38 12.80
N SER A 40 -40.63 8.15 13.03
CA SER A 40 -39.84 7.24 12.20
C SER A 40 -40.41 5.84 12.36
N LYS A 41 -40.83 5.22 11.26
CA LYS A 41 -41.38 3.86 11.28
C LYS A 41 -40.25 2.92 11.69
N THR A 42 -40.47 2.13 12.74
CA THR A 42 -39.51 1.13 13.20
C THR A 42 -39.16 0.17 12.06
N PRO A 43 -37.89 0.07 11.65
CA PRO A 43 -37.47 -0.89 10.63
C PRO A 43 -37.75 -2.32 11.10
N TYR A 44 -38.34 -3.13 10.21
CA TYR A 44 -38.55 -4.56 10.42
C TYR A 44 -38.51 -5.27 9.06
N VAL A 45 -37.72 -6.33 8.99
CA VAL A 45 -37.66 -7.23 7.84
C VAL A 45 -37.52 -8.66 8.40
N PRO A 46 -38.42 -9.60 8.05
CA PRO A 46 -38.26 -10.99 8.46
C PRO A 46 -37.06 -11.63 7.73
N GLN A 47 -36.45 -12.66 8.34
CA GLN A 47 -35.38 -13.40 7.67
C GLN A 47 -35.93 -14.28 6.55
N ASP A 48 -35.31 -14.19 5.37
CA ASP A 48 -35.52 -15.14 4.28
C ASP A 48 -34.57 -16.32 4.45
N VAL A 49 -35.12 -17.50 4.73
CA VAL A 49 -34.38 -18.74 4.98
C VAL A 49 -33.43 -19.07 3.82
N ASN A 50 -33.84 -18.82 2.56
CA ASN A 50 -33.01 -19.13 1.40
C ASN A 50 -31.80 -18.20 1.32
N GLN A 51 -31.99 -16.91 1.62
CA GLN A 51 -30.88 -15.93 1.63
C GLN A 51 -29.89 -16.23 2.77
N VAL A 52 -30.39 -16.62 3.94
CA VAL A 52 -29.51 -17.00 5.07
C VAL A 52 -28.78 -18.31 4.77
N GLN A 53 -29.44 -19.29 4.16
CA GLN A 53 -28.80 -20.53 3.70
C GLN A 53 -27.69 -20.26 2.68
N GLU A 54 -27.94 -19.36 1.71
CA GLU A 54 -26.93 -18.96 0.73
C GLU A 54 -25.75 -18.23 1.39
N LEU A 55 -26.02 -17.33 2.34
CA LEU A 55 -24.99 -16.67 3.13
C LEU A 55 -24.11 -17.70 3.86
N VAL A 56 -24.71 -18.66 4.57
CA VAL A 56 -23.98 -19.71 5.27
C VAL A 56 -23.13 -20.53 4.31
N ARG A 57 -23.69 -20.94 3.16
CA ARG A 57 -22.92 -21.67 2.13
C ARG A 57 -21.68 -20.89 1.68
N ASN A 58 -21.83 -19.60 1.40
CA ASN A 58 -20.71 -18.73 1.00
C ASN A 58 -19.67 -18.59 2.13
N LEU A 59 -20.10 -18.49 3.37
CA LEU A 59 -19.23 -18.41 4.55
C LEU A 59 -18.47 -19.73 4.80
N GLU A 60 -19.14 -20.88 4.71
CA GLU A 60 -18.51 -22.21 4.82
C GLU A 60 -17.43 -22.41 3.75
N GLU A 61 -17.71 -22.00 2.50
CA GLU A 61 -16.71 -22.01 1.43
C GLU A 61 -15.49 -21.15 1.77
N GLY A 62 -15.70 -19.95 2.32
CA GLY A 62 -14.64 -19.04 2.75
C GLY A 62 -13.86 -19.50 3.99
N ALA A 63 -14.38 -20.48 4.73
CA ALA A 63 -13.75 -21.05 5.94
C ALA A 63 -12.95 -22.33 5.69
N LYS A 64 -12.99 -22.91 4.49
CA LYS A 64 -12.19 -24.10 4.14
C LYS A 64 -10.69 -23.82 4.26
N TYR A 65 -9.97 -24.80 4.85
CA TYR A 65 -8.61 -24.69 5.40
C TYR A 65 -7.50 -24.34 4.39
N GLU A 66 -6.40 -23.77 4.90
CA GLU A 66 -5.15 -23.54 4.16
C GLU A 66 -4.57 -24.86 3.63
N GLY A 67 -4.77 -25.14 2.34
CA GLY A 67 -4.29 -26.35 1.67
C GLY A 67 -5.16 -26.77 0.49
N GLN A 68 -6.45 -26.40 0.48
CA GLN A 68 -7.31 -26.56 -0.69
C GLN A 68 -7.42 -25.22 -1.43
N ALA A 69 -7.31 -25.26 -2.76
CA ALA A 69 -7.51 -24.08 -3.60
C ALA A 69 -8.97 -23.58 -3.45
N SER A 70 -9.19 -22.64 -2.54
CA SER A 70 -10.44 -21.88 -2.48
C SER A 70 -10.67 -21.23 -3.84
N LYS A 71 -11.76 -21.59 -4.51
CA LYS A 71 -12.23 -20.92 -5.73
C LYS A 71 -12.69 -19.48 -5.46
N LYS A 72 -12.97 -19.14 -4.19
CA LYS A 72 -13.39 -17.80 -3.76
C LYS A 72 -12.19 -16.94 -3.36
N SER A 73 -12.36 -15.65 -3.58
CA SER A 73 -11.35 -14.59 -3.44
C SER A 73 -11.20 -14.04 -2.01
N PHE A 74 -12.10 -14.38 -1.08
CA PHE A 74 -12.10 -13.95 0.34
C PHE A 74 -11.91 -15.14 1.30
N ARG A 75 -11.54 -14.85 2.56
CA ARG A 75 -11.42 -15.86 3.63
C ARG A 75 -12.12 -15.41 4.92
N CYS A 76 -12.72 -16.35 5.64
CA CYS A 76 -13.28 -16.12 6.98
C CYS A 76 -12.95 -17.25 7.95
N LYS A 77 -13.03 -16.96 9.25
CA LYS A 77 -12.89 -17.93 10.33
C LYS A 77 -14.26 -18.21 10.94
N LYS A 78 -14.61 -19.48 11.07
CA LYS A 78 -15.74 -19.98 11.84
C LYS A 78 -15.26 -20.39 13.24
N THR A 79 -15.98 -19.96 14.28
CA THR A 79 -15.80 -20.44 15.65
C THR A 79 -17.16 -20.88 16.19
N THR A 80 -17.22 -22.10 16.73
CA THR A 80 -18.45 -22.70 17.23
C THR A 80 -18.55 -22.58 18.75
N PHE A 81 -19.74 -22.27 19.25
CA PHE A 81 -20.04 -22.08 20.67
C PHE A 81 -21.24 -22.90 21.10
N ASN A 82 -21.09 -23.58 22.24
CA ASN A 82 -22.19 -24.17 23.00
C ASN A 82 -22.42 -23.26 24.22
N VAL A 83 -23.54 -22.53 24.23
CA VAL A 83 -23.82 -21.54 25.27
C VAL A 83 -24.48 -22.23 26.46
N LYS A 84 -23.92 -22.00 27.65
CA LYS A 84 -24.46 -22.55 28.90
C LYS A 84 -25.90 -22.08 29.10
N GLY A 85 -26.81 -23.02 29.35
CA GLY A 85 -28.25 -22.76 29.52
C GLY A 85 -29.08 -23.04 28.29
N LEU A 86 -28.46 -23.29 27.13
CA LEU A 86 -29.14 -23.82 25.94
C LEU A 86 -28.96 -25.34 25.84
N SER A 87 -29.84 -26.01 25.10
CA SER A 87 -29.68 -27.44 24.78
C SER A 87 -28.33 -27.68 24.09
N GLU A 88 -27.65 -28.80 24.39
CA GLU A 88 -26.33 -29.11 23.82
C GLU A 88 -26.31 -29.16 22.28
N ASP A 89 -27.45 -29.50 21.68
CA ASP A 89 -27.64 -29.53 20.22
C ASP A 89 -27.80 -28.13 19.59
N PHE A 90 -27.95 -27.07 20.40
CA PHE A 90 -28.12 -25.70 19.90
C PHE A 90 -26.76 -25.02 19.69
N ILE A 91 -26.27 -25.16 18.47
CA ILE A 91 -24.95 -24.69 18.07
C ILE A 91 -25.01 -23.25 17.54
N ILE A 92 -24.16 -22.37 18.08
CA ILE A 92 -24.00 -20.99 17.59
C ILE A 92 -22.63 -20.83 16.91
N ASN A 93 -22.63 -20.37 15.67
CA ASN A 93 -21.43 -20.16 14.88
C ASN A 93 -21.13 -18.67 14.70
N SER A 94 -19.97 -18.23 15.20
CA SER A 94 -19.41 -16.89 15.00
C SER A 94 -18.55 -16.85 13.74
N TRP A 95 -18.79 -15.86 12.89
CA TRP A 95 -18.09 -15.67 11.63
C TRP A 95 -17.23 -14.41 11.67
N ARG A 96 -15.95 -14.55 11.29
CA ARG A 96 -14.98 -13.45 11.31
C ARG A 96 -14.18 -13.38 10.01
N PHE A 97 -14.32 -12.28 9.29
CA PHE A 97 -13.41 -11.91 8.19
C PHE A 97 -12.12 -11.27 8.70
N ARG A 98 -11.08 -11.24 7.84
CA ARG A 98 -9.88 -10.41 8.09
C ARG A 98 -10.24 -8.94 7.87
N ASP A 99 -9.68 -8.04 8.68
CA ASP A 99 -10.10 -6.63 8.68
C ASP A 99 -9.88 -5.91 7.32
N TRP A 100 -8.93 -6.38 6.50
CA TRP A 100 -8.70 -5.85 5.15
C TRP A 100 -9.67 -6.40 4.09
N ASP A 101 -10.30 -7.56 4.30
CA ASP A 101 -11.21 -8.17 3.33
C ASP A 101 -12.49 -7.33 3.17
N TYR A 102 -12.89 -6.58 4.21
CA TYR A 102 -14.03 -5.64 4.14
C TYR A 102 -13.82 -4.47 3.16
N LYS A 103 -12.59 -4.27 2.64
CA LYS A 103 -12.32 -3.27 1.59
C LYS A 103 -12.65 -3.78 0.18
N ARG A 104 -12.93 -5.07 0.06
CA ARG A 104 -13.30 -5.72 -1.20
C ARG A 104 -14.78 -5.48 -1.52
N PRO A 105 -15.19 -5.50 -2.80
CA PRO A 105 -16.58 -5.33 -3.19
C PRO A 105 -17.42 -6.64 -3.17
N ASP A 106 -16.80 -7.81 -3.03
CA ASP A 106 -17.39 -9.12 -3.32
C ASP A 106 -17.65 -10.00 -2.08
N LEU A 107 -17.76 -9.41 -0.88
CA LEU A 107 -18.11 -10.17 0.32
C LEU A 107 -19.59 -10.58 0.35
N PRO A 108 -19.92 -11.77 0.88
CA PRO A 108 -21.31 -12.21 1.01
C PRO A 108 -22.08 -11.40 2.06
N THR A 109 -21.38 -10.76 2.99
CA THR A 109 -21.89 -9.74 3.90
C THR A 109 -20.73 -8.92 4.44
N TYR A 110 -21.00 -7.67 4.84
CA TYR A 110 -20.02 -6.77 5.45
C TYR A 110 -20.17 -6.68 6.97
N ALA A 111 -21.05 -7.49 7.56
CA ALA A 111 -21.31 -7.52 8.99
C ALA A 111 -20.04 -7.85 9.80
N ARG A 112 -19.71 -6.99 10.76
CA ARG A 112 -18.59 -7.16 11.70
C ARG A 112 -19.12 -7.56 13.07
N GLY A 113 -19.23 -8.88 13.25
CA GLY A 113 -19.87 -9.49 14.41
C GLY A 113 -21.13 -10.20 13.95
N LEU A 114 -20.99 -11.45 13.50
CA LEU A 114 -22.07 -12.21 12.88
C LEU A 114 -22.14 -13.57 13.56
N PHE A 115 -23.30 -13.88 14.16
CA PHE A 115 -23.55 -15.16 14.79
C PHE A 115 -24.79 -15.81 14.19
N ILE A 116 -24.65 -17.07 13.77
CA ILE A 116 -25.69 -17.83 13.07
C ILE A 116 -25.92 -19.12 13.85
N GLY A 117 -27.19 -19.43 14.13
CA GLY A 117 -27.64 -20.68 14.72
C GLY A 117 -28.75 -21.30 13.88
N THR A 118 -29.72 -21.93 14.52
CA THR A 118 -30.88 -22.53 13.87
C THR A 118 -32.19 -22.00 14.46
N ASN A 119 -33.23 -21.94 13.62
CA ASN A 119 -34.59 -21.62 14.05
C ASN A 119 -35.33 -22.88 14.56
N GLU A 120 -36.63 -22.72 14.83
CA GLU A 120 -37.49 -23.81 15.32
C GLU A 120 -37.69 -24.97 14.34
N TYR A 121 -37.48 -24.74 13.04
CA TYR A 121 -37.57 -25.73 11.98
C TYR A 121 -36.21 -26.33 11.60
N GLY A 122 -35.15 -26.01 12.35
CA GLY A 122 -33.78 -26.47 12.07
C GLY A 122 -33.07 -25.73 10.92
N ALA A 123 -33.70 -24.71 10.32
CA ALA A 123 -33.08 -23.90 9.27
C ALA A 123 -32.17 -22.82 9.86
N HIS A 124 -31.17 -22.35 9.10
CA HIS A 124 -30.23 -21.33 9.58
C HIS A 124 -30.91 -19.99 9.89
N GLU A 125 -30.51 -19.36 11.00
CA GLU A 125 -31.03 -18.08 11.48
C GLU A 125 -29.87 -17.18 11.92
N ILE A 126 -29.85 -15.92 11.49
CA ILE A 126 -28.94 -14.90 11.99
C ILE A 126 -29.41 -14.50 13.39
N LEU A 127 -28.64 -14.84 14.42
CA LEU A 127 -28.96 -14.54 15.81
C LEU A 127 -28.42 -13.17 16.22
N ILE A 128 -27.25 -12.81 15.69
CA ILE A 128 -26.58 -11.53 15.94
C ILE A 128 -26.02 -10.97 14.65
N ARG A 129 -26.30 -9.69 14.41
CA ARG A 129 -25.80 -8.92 13.26
C ARG A 129 -25.26 -7.56 13.73
N GLY A 130 -23.95 -7.47 13.94
CA GLY A 130 -23.25 -6.20 14.19
C GLY A 130 -23.25 -5.30 12.96
N TYR A 131 -22.76 -4.06 13.06
CA TYR A 131 -22.73 -3.12 11.91
C TYR A 131 -21.90 -3.65 10.74
N ASP A 132 -22.09 -3.07 9.56
CA ASP A 132 -21.08 -3.18 8.51
C ASP A 132 -19.75 -2.62 9.01
N LYS A 133 -18.63 -3.18 8.56
CA LYS A 133 -17.32 -2.59 8.82
C LYS A 133 -17.27 -1.19 8.19
N PHE A 134 -17.16 -0.17 9.04
CA PHE A 134 -16.95 1.22 8.62
C PHE A 134 -15.53 1.70 8.89
N PHE A 135 -15.10 2.66 8.07
CA PHE A 135 -13.72 3.13 7.95
C PHE A 135 -13.61 4.59 8.38
N ASN A 136 -12.41 5.00 8.78
CA ASN A 136 -12.13 6.40 9.10
C ASN A 136 -12.21 7.24 7.83
N VAL A 137 -12.48 8.53 7.98
CA VAL A 137 -12.27 9.51 6.91
C VAL A 137 -10.85 9.36 6.33
N GLU A 138 -10.75 9.44 5.00
CA GLU A 138 -9.54 9.22 4.18
C GLU A 138 -8.91 7.81 4.24
N GLU A 139 -9.49 6.82 4.95
CA GLU A 139 -8.94 5.46 5.06
C GLU A 139 -9.18 4.58 3.81
N VAL A 140 -10.30 4.78 3.12
CA VAL A 140 -10.68 4.07 1.90
C VAL A 140 -11.29 5.05 0.90
N SER A 141 -11.41 4.66 -0.38
CA SER A 141 -11.94 5.55 -1.42
C SER A 141 -13.32 6.12 -1.03
N SER A 142 -14.24 5.30 -0.55
CA SER A 142 -15.59 5.74 -0.16
C SER A 142 -15.64 6.72 1.01
N THR A 143 -14.59 6.79 1.85
CA THR A 143 -14.54 7.70 3.00
C THR A 143 -13.67 8.94 2.74
N LYS A 144 -13.29 9.21 1.49
CA LYS A 144 -12.71 10.50 1.09
C LYS A 144 -13.79 11.57 1.11
N TRP A 145 -13.49 12.76 1.61
CA TRP A 145 -14.51 13.83 1.74
C TRP A 145 -15.27 14.13 0.45
N GLN A 146 -14.58 14.15 -0.69
CA GLN A 146 -15.20 14.34 -2.01
C GLN A 146 -16.24 13.25 -2.30
N ASN A 147 -15.87 11.98 -2.07
CA ASN A 147 -16.75 10.85 -2.33
C ASN A 147 -17.90 10.77 -1.33
N ILE A 148 -17.68 11.15 -0.06
CA ILE A 148 -18.75 11.29 0.93
C ILE A 148 -19.76 12.34 0.44
N LYS A 149 -19.28 13.49 -0.02
CA LYS A 149 -20.14 14.57 -0.53
C LYS A 149 -20.94 14.16 -1.76
N GLU A 150 -20.34 13.39 -2.67
CA GLU A 150 -20.97 12.98 -3.93
C GLU A 150 -21.93 11.79 -3.77
N ALA A 151 -21.58 10.81 -2.91
CA ALA A 151 -22.26 9.51 -2.85
C ALA A 151 -23.19 9.33 -1.63
N THR A 152 -23.24 10.30 -0.71
CA THR A 152 -24.06 10.20 0.51
C THR A 152 -25.15 11.26 0.58
N LYS A 153 -26.18 11.00 1.39
CA LYS A 153 -27.22 11.97 1.74
C LYS A 153 -27.54 11.92 3.23
N GLY A 154 -27.91 13.08 3.75
CA GLY A 154 -28.36 13.24 5.12
C GLY A 154 -29.78 12.69 5.37
N PRO A 155 -30.30 12.87 6.60
CA PRO A 155 -29.61 13.51 7.71
C PRO A 155 -28.35 12.74 8.16
N TYR A 156 -27.30 13.47 8.52
CA TYR A 156 -26.06 12.96 9.08
C TYR A 156 -26.18 12.93 10.60
N GLU A 157 -26.26 11.73 11.16
CA GLU A 157 -26.36 11.49 12.60
C GLU A 157 -24.97 11.24 13.17
N LEU A 158 -24.44 12.18 13.95
CA LEU A 158 -23.17 12.08 14.63
C LEU A 158 -23.41 11.59 16.06
N SER A 159 -23.04 10.35 16.33
CA SER A 159 -23.03 9.79 17.69
C SER A 159 -21.61 9.78 18.25
N LEU A 160 -21.45 10.15 19.52
CA LEU A 160 -20.15 10.04 20.21
C LEU A 160 -19.62 8.62 20.08
N LYS A 161 -18.34 8.51 19.72
CA LYS A 161 -17.67 7.23 19.66
C LYS A 161 -17.13 6.91 21.05
N GLU A 162 -17.98 6.32 21.89
CA GLU A 162 -17.58 5.80 23.20
C GLU A 162 -16.40 4.81 23.06
N ASN A 163 -15.63 4.68 24.14
CA ASN A 163 -14.32 4.04 24.14
C ASN A 163 -14.30 2.85 25.10
N GLY A 164 -14.89 1.75 24.66
CA GLY A 164 -14.97 0.52 25.46
C GLY A 164 -14.82 -0.73 24.59
N CYS A 165 -15.65 -1.74 24.90
CA CYS A 165 -15.75 -2.94 24.10
C CYS A 165 -17.19 -3.21 23.63
N ILE A 166 -17.34 -3.58 22.36
CA ILE A 166 -18.66 -3.81 21.76
C ILE A 166 -19.32 -5.07 22.30
N ILE A 167 -20.59 -4.94 22.68
CA ILE A 167 -21.50 -5.98 23.15
C ILE A 167 -22.71 -6.02 22.22
N PHE A 168 -23.03 -7.22 21.75
CA PHE A 168 -24.22 -7.52 20.98
C PHE A 168 -25.20 -8.32 21.82
N ILE A 169 -26.48 -7.99 21.70
CA ILE A 169 -27.54 -8.59 22.49
C ILE A 169 -28.68 -8.96 21.55
N GLY A 170 -29.13 -10.21 21.61
CA GLY A 170 -30.19 -10.75 20.76
C GLY A 170 -31.06 -11.75 21.52
N GLY A 171 -32.26 -11.99 21.01
CA GLY A 171 -33.20 -12.96 21.59
C GLY A 171 -33.23 -14.28 20.83
N LEU A 172 -33.17 -15.40 21.56
CA LEU A 172 -33.26 -16.74 21.01
C LEU A 172 -34.70 -17.26 21.01
N ARG A 173 -34.94 -18.35 20.27
CA ARG A 173 -36.27 -18.94 20.07
C ARG A 173 -36.93 -19.49 21.33
N ASP A 174 -36.13 -19.88 22.32
CA ASP A 174 -36.57 -20.40 23.62
C ASP A 174 -36.81 -19.29 24.66
N GLY A 175 -36.65 -18.01 24.28
CA GLY A 175 -36.73 -16.87 25.19
C GLY A 175 -35.42 -16.54 25.90
N SER A 176 -34.34 -17.29 25.64
CA SER A 176 -33.02 -16.99 26.21
C SER A 176 -32.42 -15.73 25.58
N LEU A 177 -31.74 -14.92 26.41
CA LEU A 177 -31.00 -13.75 25.97
C LEU A 177 -29.57 -14.13 25.58
N LEU A 178 -29.20 -13.91 24.33
CA LEU A 178 -27.85 -14.12 23.84
C LEU A 178 -27.05 -12.82 23.98
N VAL A 179 -25.93 -12.87 24.70
CA VAL A 179 -24.99 -11.77 24.82
C VAL A 179 -23.64 -12.18 24.24
N CYS A 180 -23.13 -11.38 23.31
CA CYS A 180 -21.90 -11.63 22.60
C CYS A 180 -20.97 -10.43 22.71
N SER A 181 -19.68 -10.69 22.91
CA SER A 181 -18.65 -9.74 22.49
C SER A 181 -18.53 -9.77 20.95
N LYS A 182 -17.62 -8.98 20.40
CA LYS A 182 -17.40 -8.87 18.96
C LYS A 182 -17.38 -10.20 18.17
N HIS A 183 -16.75 -11.24 18.71
CA HIS A 183 -16.58 -12.53 18.01
C HIS A 183 -16.73 -13.76 18.92
N SER A 184 -17.14 -13.57 20.17
CA SER A 184 -17.19 -14.62 21.19
C SER A 184 -18.38 -14.42 22.11
N THR A 185 -18.92 -15.52 22.64
CA THR A 185 -19.91 -15.53 23.72
C THR A 185 -19.49 -16.53 24.81
N GLY A 186 -20.11 -16.47 25.98
CA GLY A 186 -19.86 -17.36 27.11
C GLY A 186 -18.55 -17.09 27.88
N PRO A 187 -18.26 -17.91 28.90
CA PRO A 187 -17.11 -17.76 29.77
C PRO A 187 -15.78 -18.13 29.09
N ARG A 188 -14.67 -17.67 29.66
CA ARG A 188 -13.30 -18.12 29.35
C ARG A 188 -12.70 -18.81 30.57
N LYS A 189 -11.69 -19.66 30.37
CA LYS A 189 -11.14 -20.53 31.43
C LYS A 189 -10.55 -19.75 32.62
N ASP A 190 -9.95 -18.59 32.38
CA ASP A 190 -9.10 -17.93 33.39
C ASP A 190 -9.46 -16.46 33.70
N GLU A 191 -10.38 -15.85 32.95
CA GLU A 191 -10.77 -14.44 33.11
C GLU A 191 -12.25 -14.21 32.76
N ILE A 192 -12.84 -13.16 33.33
CA ILE A 192 -14.19 -12.71 32.94
C ILE A 192 -14.12 -12.28 31.48
N SER A 193 -14.89 -12.94 30.61
CA SER A 193 -14.97 -12.54 29.21
C SER A 193 -15.81 -11.27 29.07
N HIS A 194 -15.58 -10.50 28.00
CA HIS A 194 -16.34 -9.28 27.72
C HIS A 194 -17.85 -9.54 27.61
N SER A 195 -18.26 -10.68 27.05
CA SER A 195 -19.69 -11.04 27.00
C SER A 195 -20.27 -11.27 28.40
N ILE A 196 -19.53 -11.92 29.31
CA ILE A 196 -19.97 -12.14 30.70
C ILE A 196 -20.00 -10.82 31.48
N ALA A 197 -19.05 -9.91 31.26
CA ALA A 197 -19.11 -8.57 31.84
C ALA A 197 -20.34 -7.79 31.33
N GLY A 198 -20.63 -7.88 30.03
CA GLY A 198 -21.85 -7.32 29.44
C GLY A 198 -23.12 -7.92 30.03
N GLU A 199 -23.18 -9.23 30.23
CA GLU A 199 -24.30 -9.92 30.89
C GLU A 199 -24.56 -9.40 32.30
N LYS A 200 -23.50 -9.22 33.11
CA LYS A 200 -23.63 -8.68 34.47
C LYS A 200 -24.22 -7.26 34.47
N TRP A 201 -23.83 -6.43 33.50
CA TRP A 201 -24.39 -5.10 33.34
C TRP A 201 -25.84 -5.11 32.87
N ILE A 202 -26.21 -6.03 31.97
CA ILE A 202 -27.60 -6.26 31.57
C ILE A 202 -28.46 -6.66 32.77
N ASP A 203 -27.99 -7.59 33.61
CA ASP A 203 -28.72 -8.00 34.81
C ASP A 203 -28.95 -6.82 35.75
N ARG A 204 -27.90 -6.02 35.97
CA ARG A 204 -27.97 -4.84 36.84
C ARG A 204 -29.00 -3.83 36.33
N GLN A 205 -28.99 -3.48 35.04
CA GLN A 205 -29.93 -2.49 34.50
C GLN A 205 -31.37 -3.01 34.44
N LEU A 206 -31.58 -4.29 34.11
CA LEU A 206 -32.92 -4.87 34.06
C LEU A 206 -33.53 -5.02 35.46
N ALA A 207 -32.74 -5.44 36.45
CA ALA A 207 -33.17 -5.50 37.84
C ALA A 207 -33.60 -4.13 38.38
N ALA A 208 -32.85 -3.06 38.04
CA ALA A 208 -33.20 -1.69 38.41
C ALA A 208 -34.54 -1.22 37.81
N LEU A 209 -34.99 -1.81 36.71
CA LEU A 209 -36.26 -1.52 36.05
C LEU A 209 -37.38 -2.52 36.38
N GLY A 210 -37.11 -3.54 37.21
CA GLY A 210 -38.06 -4.63 37.44
C GLY A 210 -38.37 -5.46 36.18
N ARG A 211 -37.46 -5.49 35.20
CA ARG A 211 -37.57 -6.26 33.96
C ARG A 211 -36.69 -7.50 34.01
N THR A 212 -36.95 -8.47 33.14
CA THR A 212 -36.24 -9.76 33.07
C THR A 212 -35.47 -9.94 31.76
N ARG A 213 -34.46 -10.82 31.75
CA ARG A 213 -33.73 -11.21 30.53
C ARG A 213 -34.67 -11.72 29.43
N GLU A 214 -35.65 -12.54 29.82
CA GLU A 214 -36.61 -13.14 28.89
C GLU A 214 -37.49 -12.08 28.20
N GLN A 215 -37.92 -11.05 28.93
CA GLN A 215 -38.66 -9.94 28.33
C GLN A 215 -37.83 -9.20 27.27
N LEU A 216 -36.56 -8.90 27.57
CA LEU A 216 -35.66 -8.25 26.60
C LEU A 216 -35.38 -9.15 25.39
N ALA A 217 -35.19 -10.46 25.61
CA ALA A 217 -34.98 -11.43 24.55
C ALA A 217 -36.18 -11.50 23.61
N ARG A 218 -37.39 -11.64 24.16
CA ARG A 218 -38.63 -11.66 23.37
C ARG A 218 -38.83 -10.36 22.59
N GLU A 219 -38.49 -9.22 23.17
CA GLU A 219 -38.59 -7.92 22.49
C GLU A 219 -37.59 -7.79 21.32
N LEU A 220 -36.34 -8.19 21.50
CA LEU A 220 -35.35 -8.16 20.42
C LEU A 220 -35.70 -9.16 19.30
N ARG A 221 -36.23 -10.32 19.67
CA ARG A 221 -36.67 -11.35 18.72
C ARG A 221 -37.90 -10.90 17.93
N SER A 222 -38.90 -10.29 18.56
CA SER A 222 -40.09 -9.78 17.87
C SER A 222 -39.74 -8.73 16.80
N ARG A 223 -38.64 -8.00 17.02
CA ARG A 223 -38.07 -7.00 16.10
C ARG A 223 -37.13 -7.59 15.04
N ASN A 224 -36.81 -8.88 15.11
CA ASN A 224 -35.72 -9.51 14.35
C ASN A 224 -34.41 -8.71 14.46
N ALA A 225 -34.02 -8.31 15.67
CA ALA A 225 -33.00 -7.30 15.87
C ALA A 225 -31.88 -7.70 16.83
N THR A 226 -30.71 -7.10 16.62
CA THR A 226 -29.56 -7.09 17.53
C THR A 226 -29.43 -5.70 18.14
N ALA A 227 -29.48 -5.59 19.47
CA ALA A 227 -29.04 -4.39 20.17
C ALA A 227 -27.50 -4.38 20.24
N VAL A 228 -26.92 -3.21 19.96
CA VAL A 228 -25.47 -3.00 19.88
C VAL A 228 -25.08 -1.90 20.86
N ALA A 229 -24.33 -2.29 21.89
CA ALA A 229 -23.87 -1.41 22.94
C ALA A 229 -22.35 -1.42 23.05
N GLU A 230 -21.79 -0.37 23.62
CA GLU A 230 -20.39 -0.29 24.04
C GLU A 230 -20.37 -0.45 25.56
N LEU A 231 -19.70 -1.47 26.08
CA LEU A 231 -19.42 -1.62 27.49
C LEU A 231 -18.21 -0.77 27.85
N CYS A 232 -18.44 0.24 28.69
CA CYS A 232 -17.41 1.14 29.20
C CYS A 232 -17.42 1.06 30.72
N ASP A 233 -16.36 0.51 31.31
CA ASP A 233 -16.29 0.26 32.77
C ASP A 233 -14.81 0.05 33.18
N ASP A 234 -14.20 1.06 33.80
CA ASP A 234 -12.79 1.01 34.20
C ASP A 234 -12.51 -0.04 35.30
N ASP A 235 -13.52 -0.42 36.09
CA ASP A 235 -13.39 -1.50 37.08
C ASP A 235 -13.27 -2.88 36.42
N PHE A 236 -13.77 -3.00 35.18
CA PHE A 236 -13.63 -4.20 34.36
C PHE A 236 -12.38 -4.15 33.46
N GLU A 237 -12.24 -3.11 32.63
CA GLU A 237 -11.11 -2.92 31.71
C GLU A 237 -10.95 -1.44 31.33
N GLU A 238 -9.82 -0.81 31.69
CA GLU A 238 -9.53 0.55 31.23
C GLU A 238 -9.14 0.56 29.75
N HIS A 239 -9.72 1.49 28.99
CA HIS A 239 -9.33 1.74 27.60
C HIS A 239 -8.40 2.95 27.46
N ILE A 240 -8.92 4.10 27.00
CA ILE A 240 -8.18 5.36 26.83
C ILE A 240 -8.91 6.50 27.52
N LEU A 241 -10.24 6.55 27.41
CA LEU A 241 -11.07 7.51 28.14
C LEU A 241 -11.56 6.88 29.46
N PRO A 242 -11.70 7.67 30.54
CA PRO A 242 -12.18 7.16 31.82
C PRO A 242 -13.70 6.96 31.83
N TYR A 243 -14.14 5.88 32.47
CA TYR A 243 -15.53 5.53 32.75
C TYR A 243 -15.64 4.93 34.15
N VAL A 244 -15.79 5.82 35.13
CA VAL A 244 -15.84 5.47 36.56
C VAL A 244 -17.22 5.74 37.16
N GLY A 245 -17.61 4.96 38.16
CA GLY A 245 -18.84 5.17 38.93
C GLY A 245 -20.08 5.24 38.05
N ASN A 246 -20.77 6.39 38.06
CA ASN A 246 -22.00 6.59 37.30
C ASN A 246 -21.79 6.63 35.78
N ASP A 247 -20.57 6.79 35.27
CA ASP A 247 -20.29 6.73 33.84
C ASP A 247 -20.05 5.29 33.35
N ALA A 248 -19.85 4.33 34.25
CA ALA A 248 -19.70 2.93 33.87
C ALA A 248 -21.03 2.32 33.43
N GLY A 249 -21.04 1.52 32.37
CA GLY A 249 -22.20 0.75 31.91
C GLY A 249 -22.25 0.48 30.41
N LEU A 250 -23.43 0.06 29.95
CA LEU A 250 -23.71 -0.26 28.54
C LEU A 250 -24.31 0.95 27.83
N TYR A 251 -23.52 1.58 26.96
CA TYR A 251 -23.96 2.67 26.09
C TYR A 251 -24.59 2.08 24.83
N LEU A 252 -25.92 2.15 24.70
CA LEU A 252 -26.59 1.65 23.52
C LEU A 252 -26.41 2.65 22.38
N HIS A 253 -25.77 2.19 21.31
CA HIS A 253 -25.51 3.02 20.14
C HIS A 253 -26.14 2.45 18.88
N GLY A 254 -26.84 1.33 18.89
CA GLY A 254 -27.73 1.03 17.77
C GLY A 254 -28.44 -0.30 17.85
N ILE A 255 -29.31 -0.51 16.88
CA ILE A 255 -30.15 -1.68 16.75
C ILE A 255 -30.16 -2.05 15.28
N ASN A 256 -29.69 -3.25 14.95
CA ASN A 256 -29.57 -3.73 13.58
C ASN A 256 -30.56 -4.84 13.31
N ILE A 257 -31.11 -4.89 12.10
CA ILE A 257 -31.94 -6.01 11.67
C ILE A 257 -31.06 -7.23 11.38
N ASN A 258 -31.48 -8.40 11.83
CA ASN A 258 -30.76 -9.66 11.65
C ASN A 258 -31.00 -10.23 10.26
N ILE A 259 -30.53 -9.53 9.23
CA ILE A 259 -30.56 -9.95 7.82
C ILE A 259 -29.16 -9.85 7.21
N PRO A 260 -28.88 -10.52 6.07
CA PRO A 260 -27.56 -10.47 5.44
C PRO A 260 -27.08 -9.06 5.08
N THR A 261 -27.99 -8.21 4.59
CA THR A 261 -27.76 -6.81 4.24
C THR A 261 -27.73 -5.92 5.48
N PHE A 262 -27.28 -4.68 5.33
CA PHE A 262 -27.24 -3.74 6.46
C PHE A 262 -28.50 -2.90 6.51
N SER A 263 -29.24 -3.02 7.63
CA SER A 263 -30.32 -2.13 7.99
C SER A 263 -30.26 -1.85 9.48
N THR A 264 -30.32 -0.57 9.85
CA THR A 264 -30.17 -0.13 11.24
C THR A 264 -31.25 0.86 11.63
N TYR A 265 -31.53 0.94 12.92
CA TYR A 265 -32.49 1.89 13.46
C TYR A 265 -31.92 3.32 13.38
N PRO A 266 -32.76 4.31 13.01
CA PRO A 266 -32.47 5.72 13.26
C PRO A 266 -32.15 5.98 14.73
N SER A 267 -31.25 6.92 15.02
CA SER A 267 -30.74 7.12 16.39
C SER A 267 -31.81 7.54 17.39
N ASP A 268 -32.92 8.17 16.96
CA ASP A 268 -34.04 8.50 17.86
C ASP A 268 -34.73 7.26 18.43
N LEU A 269 -34.93 6.22 17.60
CA LEU A 269 -35.50 4.95 18.06
C LEU A 269 -34.54 4.18 18.95
N VAL A 270 -33.23 4.29 18.69
CA VAL A 270 -32.19 3.71 19.54
C VAL A 270 -32.23 4.36 20.93
N MET A 271 -32.33 5.70 21.01
CA MET A 271 -32.43 6.40 22.29
C MET A 271 -33.69 6.03 23.06
N LYS A 272 -34.84 5.89 22.39
CA LYS A 272 -36.09 5.42 23.03
C LYS A 272 -35.93 4.01 23.60
N PHE A 273 -35.34 3.09 22.83
CA PHE A 273 -35.07 1.74 23.32
C PHE A 273 -34.07 1.75 24.49
N ALA A 274 -33.07 2.63 24.45
CA ALA A 274 -32.11 2.78 25.54
C ALA A 274 -32.80 3.19 26.85
N GLU A 275 -33.68 4.19 26.80
CA GLU A 275 -34.47 4.63 27.96
C GLU A 275 -35.40 3.53 28.47
N GLU A 276 -36.09 2.84 27.57
CA GLU A 276 -37.05 1.81 27.92
C GLU A 276 -36.40 0.59 28.61
N TRP A 277 -35.18 0.23 28.19
CA TRP A 277 -34.49 -0.97 28.66
C TRP A 277 -33.29 -0.70 29.57
N GLY A 278 -33.08 0.56 29.98
CA GLY A 278 -32.11 0.94 31.01
C GLY A 278 -30.66 1.06 30.53
N PHE A 279 -30.45 1.22 29.23
CA PHE A 279 -29.12 1.49 28.67
C PHE A 279 -28.74 2.96 28.84
N LYS A 280 -27.43 3.21 28.87
CA LYS A 280 -26.92 4.58 28.73
C LYS A 280 -27.09 5.08 27.30
N LYS A 281 -27.46 6.36 27.16
CA LYS A 281 -27.61 7.01 25.86
C LYS A 281 -26.26 7.56 25.39
N THR A 282 -25.99 7.46 24.09
CA THR A 282 -24.93 8.21 23.43
C THR A 282 -25.43 9.58 22.97
N SER A 283 -24.66 10.65 23.20
CA SER A 283 -25.02 11.97 22.68
C SER A 283 -25.11 11.95 21.16
N LEU A 284 -26.11 12.65 20.62
CA LEU A 284 -26.46 12.67 19.20
C LEU A 284 -26.53 14.12 18.71
N ILE A 285 -25.89 14.38 17.57
CA ILE A 285 -26.00 15.63 16.81
C ILE A 285 -26.49 15.26 15.41
N VAL A 286 -27.46 16.01 14.88
CA VAL A 286 -28.04 15.73 13.56
C VAL A 286 -27.91 16.97 12.68
N HIS A 287 -27.40 16.78 11.47
CA HIS A 287 -27.27 17.82 10.46
C HIS A 287 -27.75 17.33 9.09
N ASP A 288 -28.39 18.19 8.30
CA ASP A 288 -28.82 17.80 6.95
C ASP A 288 -27.68 17.86 5.92
N ASN A 289 -26.65 18.67 6.18
CA ASN A 289 -25.58 18.99 5.23
C ASN A 289 -24.23 18.43 5.67
N VAL A 290 -23.59 17.67 4.77
CA VAL A 290 -22.25 17.07 4.96
C VAL A 290 -21.14 18.09 5.20
N GLN A 291 -21.24 19.28 4.62
CA GLN A 291 -20.26 20.35 4.78
C GLN A 291 -20.27 20.88 6.22
N THR A 292 -21.45 21.12 6.78
CA THR A 292 -21.61 21.51 8.18
C THR A 292 -21.12 20.41 9.13
N THR A 293 -21.41 19.14 8.80
CA THR A 293 -20.87 17.99 9.54
C THR A 293 -19.34 17.98 9.52
N LYS A 294 -18.72 18.24 8.38
CA LYS A 294 -17.27 18.32 8.24
C LYS A 294 -16.67 19.43 9.09
N GLU A 295 -17.20 20.66 8.97
CA GLU A 295 -16.71 21.83 9.70
C GLU A 295 -16.78 21.63 11.22
N LEU A 296 -17.90 21.05 11.72
CA LEU A 296 -18.05 20.72 13.13
C LEU A 296 -17.00 19.69 13.59
N LEU A 297 -16.76 18.65 12.80
CA LEU A 297 -15.76 17.62 13.13
C LEU A 297 -14.34 18.20 13.15
N GLU A 298 -14.02 19.10 12.22
CA GLU A 298 -12.73 19.79 12.16
C GLU A 298 -12.55 20.75 13.34
N ASP A 299 -13.59 21.47 13.76
CA ASP A 299 -13.57 22.37 14.93
C ASP A 299 -13.34 21.58 16.23
N ILE A 300 -14.10 20.50 16.44
CA ILE A 300 -13.95 19.66 17.64
C ILE A 300 -12.55 19.00 17.67
N ALA A 301 -12.00 18.63 16.50
CA ALA A 301 -10.67 18.03 16.41
C ALA A 301 -9.54 18.92 16.93
N GLN A 302 -9.70 20.26 16.91
CA GLN A 302 -8.69 21.20 17.43
C GLN A 302 -8.50 21.09 18.94
N THR A 303 -9.55 20.70 19.66
CA THR A 303 -9.49 20.56 21.13
C THR A 303 -9.51 19.10 21.58
N GLY A 304 -9.96 18.19 20.71
CA GLY A 304 -10.21 16.79 21.06
C GLY A 304 -11.37 16.60 22.04
N SER A 305 -12.13 17.65 22.39
CA SER A 305 -13.15 17.64 23.44
C SER A 305 -14.48 18.18 22.92
N TYR A 306 -15.59 17.63 23.40
CA TYR A 306 -16.93 18.10 23.08
C TYR A 306 -17.74 18.28 24.36
N GLN A 307 -18.34 19.46 24.54
CA GLN A 307 -19.12 19.82 25.74
C GLN A 307 -18.36 19.60 27.06
N GLY A 308 -17.05 19.84 27.06
CA GLY A 308 -16.20 19.66 28.24
C GLY A 308 -15.80 18.21 28.56
N ARG A 309 -16.18 17.25 27.72
CA ARG A 309 -15.76 15.84 27.82
C ARG A 309 -14.76 15.52 26.71
N ASP A 310 -13.69 14.79 27.06
CA ASP A 310 -12.77 14.21 26.07
C ASP A 310 -13.50 13.16 25.23
N VAL A 311 -13.33 13.20 23.91
CA VAL A 311 -14.00 12.29 22.97
C VAL A 311 -12.98 11.71 22.00
N GLU A 312 -12.99 10.39 21.75
CA GLU A 312 -12.07 9.78 20.77
C GLU A 312 -12.41 10.15 19.32
N GLY A 313 -13.64 10.58 19.08
CA GLY A 313 -14.18 10.94 17.79
C GLY A 313 -15.69 10.67 17.69
N PHE A 314 -16.19 10.67 16.47
CA PHE A 314 -17.60 10.43 16.16
C PHE A 314 -17.78 9.27 15.19
N VAL A 315 -18.91 8.57 15.30
CA VAL A 315 -19.46 7.72 14.25
C VAL A 315 -20.58 8.51 13.57
N ILE A 316 -20.46 8.68 12.26
CA ILE A 316 -21.40 9.41 11.44
C ILE A 316 -22.21 8.41 10.63
N ARG A 317 -23.54 8.49 10.76
CA ARG A 317 -24.50 7.65 10.03
C ARG A 317 -25.19 8.50 9.00
N CYS A 318 -25.32 7.96 7.81
CA CYS A 318 -26.07 8.58 6.74
C CYS A 318 -26.55 7.47 5.79
N LYS A 319 -27.06 7.88 4.63
CA LYS A 319 -27.34 6.94 3.55
C LYS A 319 -26.33 7.13 2.42
N ALA A 320 -25.91 6.05 1.77
CA ALA A 320 -24.99 6.10 0.63
C ALA A 320 -25.47 5.25 -0.55
N LEU A 321 -25.11 5.66 -1.76
CA LEU A 321 -25.24 4.83 -2.97
C LEU A 321 -24.10 3.80 -3.00
N LYS A 322 -24.43 2.52 -3.15
CA LYS A 322 -23.43 1.45 -3.32
C LYS A 322 -23.39 0.97 -4.77
N GLY A 323 -22.22 1.05 -5.40
CA GLY A 323 -21.99 0.53 -6.75
C GLY A 323 -22.79 1.31 -7.81
N LYS A 324 -23.45 0.58 -8.72
CA LYS A 324 -24.33 1.15 -9.76
C LYS A 324 -25.81 1.18 -9.35
N SER A 325 -26.11 1.01 -8.06
CA SER A 325 -27.48 1.03 -7.56
C SER A 325 -27.96 2.47 -7.41
N ASP A 326 -29.22 2.72 -7.77
CA ASP A 326 -29.91 3.99 -7.51
C ASP A 326 -30.52 4.03 -6.10
N LEU A 327 -30.37 2.96 -5.31
CA LEU A 327 -30.91 2.85 -3.96
C LEU A 327 -29.88 3.26 -2.91
N TYR A 328 -30.34 4.12 -2.01
CA TYR A 328 -29.58 4.58 -0.85
C TYR A 328 -29.71 3.58 0.31
N GLU A 329 -28.57 3.08 0.78
CA GLU A 329 -28.48 2.13 1.90
C GLU A 329 -27.91 2.80 3.14
N ASP A 330 -28.14 2.20 4.32
CA ASP A 330 -27.45 2.60 5.55
C ASP A 330 -25.94 2.52 5.37
N TRP A 331 -25.25 3.60 5.71
CA TRP A 331 -23.81 3.67 5.57
C TRP A 331 -23.17 4.56 6.62
N PHE A 332 -22.13 4.03 7.25
CA PHE A 332 -21.42 4.70 8.33
C PHE A 332 -19.99 5.01 7.91
N PHE A 333 -19.48 6.11 8.44
CA PHE A 333 -18.05 6.40 8.50
C PHE A 333 -17.71 6.93 9.90
N LYS A 334 -16.42 6.98 10.23
CA LYS A 334 -15.97 7.52 11.52
C LYS A 334 -14.96 8.64 11.30
N TYR A 335 -14.97 9.58 12.23
CA TYR A 335 -13.99 10.65 12.29
C TYR A 335 -13.33 10.57 13.67
N LYS A 336 -12.10 10.05 13.71
CA LYS A 336 -11.31 9.94 14.93
C LYS A 336 -10.42 11.15 15.10
N PHE A 337 -10.35 11.66 16.32
CA PHE A 337 -9.35 12.66 16.67
C PHE A 337 -8.01 11.95 16.87
N GLU A 338 -6.97 12.45 16.20
CA GLU A 338 -5.63 11.85 16.29
C GLU A 338 -5.04 12.09 17.67
N GLU A 339 -4.87 13.34 18.07
CA GLU A 339 -4.29 13.70 19.37
C GLU A 339 -5.34 14.21 20.37
N PRO A 340 -5.12 13.99 21.67
CA PRO A 340 -3.98 13.31 22.31
C PRO A 340 -4.12 11.77 22.35
N TYR A 341 -5.16 11.22 21.73
CA TYR A 341 -5.56 9.81 21.90
C TYR A 341 -4.63 8.79 21.26
N LEU A 342 -4.03 9.14 20.12
CA LEU A 342 -3.00 8.32 19.47
C LEU A 342 -1.76 8.26 20.35
N MET A 343 -1.33 9.38 20.92
CA MET A 343 -0.24 9.40 21.89
C MET A 343 -0.56 8.59 23.15
N TYR A 344 -1.78 8.69 23.69
CA TYR A 344 -2.16 7.87 24.86
C TYR A 344 -2.14 6.38 24.57
N ARG A 345 -2.51 5.96 23.36
CA ARG A 345 -2.33 4.57 22.92
C ARG A 345 -0.86 4.20 22.81
N GLN A 346 -0.04 5.06 22.22
CA GLN A 346 1.40 4.87 22.12
C GLN A 346 2.02 4.65 23.50
N TRP A 347 1.70 5.52 24.47
CA TRP A 347 2.14 5.41 25.85
C TRP A 347 1.71 4.08 26.47
N ARG A 348 0.44 3.67 26.30
CA ARG A 348 -0.05 2.39 26.80
C ARG A 348 0.72 1.20 26.25
N GLU A 349 0.87 1.13 24.93
CA GLU A 349 1.55 -0.02 24.29
C GLU A 349 3.05 -0.03 24.61
N CYS A 350 3.70 1.13 24.70
CA CYS A 350 5.10 1.24 25.11
C CYS A 350 5.30 0.85 26.59
N THR A 351 4.40 1.23 27.49
CA THR A 351 4.45 0.78 28.90
C THR A 351 4.23 -0.73 29.00
N LYS A 352 3.29 -1.32 28.24
CA LYS A 352 3.12 -2.78 28.19
C LYS A 352 4.38 -3.50 27.67
N ALA A 353 5.02 -2.95 26.65
CA ALA A 353 6.28 -3.48 26.13
C ALA A 353 7.40 -3.40 27.17
N LEU A 354 7.48 -2.29 27.91
CA LEU A 354 8.41 -2.08 29.02
C LEU A 354 8.21 -3.12 30.13
N ILE A 355 6.98 -3.34 30.58
CA ILE A 355 6.65 -4.34 31.62
C ILE A 355 6.99 -5.77 31.16
N SER A 356 6.75 -6.07 29.88
CA SER A 356 6.96 -7.41 29.32
C SER A 356 8.41 -7.66 28.88
N ASN A 357 9.35 -6.74 29.14
CA ASN A 357 10.74 -6.79 28.64
C ASN A 357 10.86 -7.07 27.12
N ARG A 358 9.93 -6.53 26.32
CA ARG A 358 9.98 -6.62 24.85
C ARG A 358 10.79 -5.47 24.28
N LYS A 359 11.28 -5.63 23.03
CA LYS A 359 11.97 -4.54 22.31
C LYS A 359 11.10 -3.27 22.29
N PRO A 360 11.68 -2.07 22.49
CA PRO A 360 10.94 -0.82 22.39
C PRO A 360 10.24 -0.70 21.05
N LEU A 361 8.96 -0.29 21.06
CA LEU A 361 8.24 0.01 19.82
C LEU A 361 8.95 1.15 19.09
N GLN A 362 9.11 1.02 17.77
CA GLN A 362 9.66 2.11 16.96
C GLN A 362 8.71 3.31 17.02
N LEU A 363 9.14 4.37 17.70
CA LEU A 363 8.40 5.62 17.81
C LEU A 363 8.51 6.39 16.49
N ARG A 364 7.36 6.80 15.93
CA ARG A 364 7.29 7.59 14.69
C ARG A 364 6.76 9.01 14.89
N LYS A 365 6.00 9.24 15.95
CA LYS A 365 5.43 10.54 16.36
C LYS A 365 5.64 10.71 17.87
N ASN A 366 5.64 11.95 18.35
CA ASN A 366 5.71 12.29 19.78
C ASN A 366 6.91 11.66 20.51
N VAL A 367 8.07 11.56 19.84
CA VAL A 367 9.23 10.79 20.33
C VAL A 367 9.70 11.33 21.68
N ALA A 368 10.05 12.62 21.75
CA ALA A 368 10.62 13.24 22.96
C ALA A 368 9.70 13.09 24.19
N ILE A 369 8.44 13.53 24.08
CA ILE A 369 7.49 13.43 25.20
C ILE A 369 7.19 11.97 25.58
N THR A 370 7.27 11.03 24.64
CA THR A 370 7.11 9.60 24.92
C THR A 370 8.32 9.03 25.65
N GLU A 371 9.54 9.44 25.31
CA GLU A 371 10.75 9.04 26.03
C GLU A 371 10.74 9.56 27.47
N GLU A 372 10.27 10.79 27.68
CA GLU A 372 10.06 11.37 29.01
C GLU A 372 9.00 10.59 29.80
N TYR A 373 7.85 10.31 29.18
CA TYR A 373 6.80 9.48 29.78
C TYR A 373 7.32 8.08 30.15
N LEU A 374 8.11 7.44 29.29
CA LEU A 374 8.65 6.10 29.58
C LEU A 374 9.69 6.12 30.70
N SER A 375 10.47 7.19 30.80
CA SER A 375 11.40 7.40 31.93
C SER A 375 10.62 7.56 33.24
N PHE A 376 9.55 8.35 33.24
CA PHE A 376 8.62 8.46 34.37
C PHE A 376 7.97 7.12 34.73
N ALA A 377 7.44 6.39 33.73
CA ALA A 377 6.79 5.10 33.94
C ALA A 377 7.76 4.06 34.51
N LYS A 378 9.00 4.02 34.01
CA LYS A 378 10.05 3.12 34.52
C LYS A 378 10.36 3.40 35.99
N ARG A 379 10.45 4.67 36.38
CA ARG A 379 10.63 5.08 37.78
C ARG A 379 9.45 4.63 38.64
N LYS A 380 8.21 4.87 38.21
CA LYS A 380 7.01 4.44 38.95
C LYS A 380 6.88 2.93 39.09
N LEU A 381 7.25 2.16 38.06
CA LEU A 381 7.27 0.70 38.11
C LEU A 381 8.36 0.17 39.06
N ALA A 382 9.50 0.86 39.17
CA ALA A 382 10.55 0.51 40.14
C ALA A 382 10.14 0.86 41.58
N GLU A 383 9.46 1.98 41.80
CA GLU A 383 8.92 2.39 43.11
C GLU A 383 7.82 1.42 43.60
N ASN A 384 6.96 0.93 42.71
CA ASN A 384 5.90 -0.01 43.05
C ASN A 384 5.65 -1.05 41.94
N PRO A 385 6.23 -2.26 42.06
CA PRO A 385 6.09 -3.32 41.07
C PRO A 385 4.64 -3.80 40.83
N SER A 386 3.73 -3.63 41.80
CA SER A 386 2.33 -4.05 41.66
C SER A 386 1.60 -3.32 40.53
N ILE A 387 2.03 -2.10 40.20
CA ILE A 387 1.51 -1.31 39.07
C ILE A 387 1.68 -2.11 37.77
N GLY A 388 2.83 -2.76 37.55
CA GLY A 388 3.07 -3.52 36.32
C GLY A 388 2.12 -4.71 36.14
N SER A 389 1.78 -5.39 37.25
CA SER A 389 0.85 -6.53 37.24
C SER A 389 -0.59 -6.10 36.97
N ALA A 390 -1.01 -4.94 37.50
CA ALA A 390 -2.31 -4.34 37.22
C ALA A 390 -2.39 -3.82 35.76
N TYR A 391 -1.35 -3.13 35.30
CA TYR A 391 -1.27 -2.53 33.96
C TYR A 391 -1.33 -3.58 32.85
N SER A 392 -0.71 -4.74 33.08
CA SER A 392 -0.77 -5.88 32.15
C SER A 392 -2.19 -6.40 31.95
N ARG A 393 -3.05 -6.22 32.96
CA ARG A 393 -4.50 -6.51 32.93
C ARG A 393 -5.37 -5.28 32.68
N ASN A 394 -4.79 -4.22 32.07
CA ASN A 394 -5.47 -2.97 31.74
C ASN A 394 -6.03 -2.19 32.96
N HIS A 395 -5.32 -2.16 34.08
CA HIS A 395 -5.68 -1.28 35.21
C HIS A 395 -4.52 -0.33 35.57
N GLY A 396 -4.83 0.91 35.91
CA GLY A 396 -3.87 1.96 36.22
C GLY A 396 -3.25 2.63 34.99
N ILE A 397 -3.77 2.40 33.79
CA ILE A 397 -3.31 3.02 32.54
C ILE A 397 -3.59 4.52 32.58
N ILE A 398 -4.84 4.87 32.82
CA ILE A 398 -5.30 6.26 32.86
C ILE A 398 -4.64 7.00 34.01
N LYS A 399 -4.53 6.34 35.18
CA LYS A 399 -3.85 6.91 36.34
C LYS A 399 -2.39 7.23 36.05
N LEU A 400 -1.61 6.28 35.51
CA LEU A 400 -0.19 6.49 35.24
C LEU A 400 0.03 7.63 34.23
N ARG A 401 -0.81 7.70 33.19
CA ARG A 401 -0.82 8.82 32.24
C ARG A 401 -1.08 10.14 32.95
N ASN A 402 -2.17 10.21 33.73
CA ASN A 402 -2.59 11.47 34.36
C ASN A 402 -1.58 11.93 35.42
N ASP A 403 -0.94 10.99 36.13
CA ASP A 403 0.14 11.29 37.06
C ASP A 403 1.35 11.93 36.35
N PHE A 404 1.72 11.44 35.16
CA PHE A 404 2.76 12.06 34.33
C PHE A 404 2.38 13.46 33.86
N LEU A 405 1.15 13.61 33.33
CA LEU A 405 0.65 14.92 32.88
C LEU A 405 0.63 15.94 34.02
N LYS A 406 0.23 15.50 35.22
CA LYS A 406 0.26 16.33 36.43
C LYS A 406 1.69 16.71 36.84
N GLU A 407 2.64 15.77 36.78
CA GLU A 407 4.07 16.05 37.07
C GLU A 407 4.66 17.08 36.11
N LYS A 408 4.23 17.05 34.84
CA LYS A 408 4.64 18.02 33.81
C LYS A 408 3.84 19.31 33.80
N ASN A 409 2.80 19.43 34.63
CA ASN A 409 1.83 20.53 34.58
C ASN A 409 1.22 20.75 33.18
N LEU A 410 0.93 19.65 32.48
CA LEU A 410 0.33 19.64 31.14
C LEU A 410 -1.09 19.07 31.17
N LYS A 411 -1.96 19.58 30.31
CA LYS A 411 -3.26 18.96 29.99
C LYS A 411 -3.19 18.22 28.66
N GLY A 412 -4.13 17.32 28.42
CA GLY A 412 -4.27 16.63 27.13
C GLY A 412 -4.39 17.60 25.94
N SER A 413 -5.13 18.69 26.11
CA SER A 413 -5.26 19.76 25.11
C SER A 413 -3.94 20.48 24.82
N ASP A 414 -3.07 20.63 25.82
CA ASP A 414 -1.77 21.27 25.64
C ASP A 414 -0.85 20.40 24.80
N LEU A 415 -1.00 19.08 24.89
CA LEU A 415 -0.27 18.13 24.05
C LEU A 415 -0.70 18.18 22.59
N ILE A 416 -1.96 18.52 22.29
CA ILE A 416 -2.41 18.75 20.91
C ILE A 416 -1.65 19.95 20.34
N LYS A 417 -1.59 21.06 21.09
CA LYS A 417 -0.86 22.27 20.70
C LYS A 417 0.64 22.04 20.61
N ILE A 418 1.25 21.36 21.58
CA ILE A 418 2.66 20.99 21.54
C ILE A 418 2.93 20.06 20.37
N ASN A 419 2.03 19.15 20.02
CA ASN A 419 2.17 18.35 18.81
C ASN A 419 2.01 19.21 17.55
N ASP A 420 1.09 20.18 17.50
CA ASP A 420 0.94 21.09 16.36
C ASP A 420 2.14 22.06 16.22
N GLU A 421 2.73 22.48 17.33
CA GLU A 421 3.93 23.35 17.42
C GLU A 421 5.24 22.56 17.28
N ALA A 422 5.32 21.31 17.73
CA ALA A 422 6.43 20.38 17.46
C ALA A 422 6.29 19.70 16.09
N ASN A 423 5.10 19.82 15.46
CA ASN A 423 4.88 19.72 14.03
C ASN A 423 5.18 21.05 13.31
N LEU A 424 5.83 22.03 13.96
CA LEU A 424 6.86 22.80 13.24
C LEU A 424 7.96 21.80 12.93
N GLU A 425 7.78 21.17 11.78
CA GLU A 425 8.49 19.96 11.41
C GLU A 425 10.01 20.15 11.52
N PRO A 426 10.77 19.14 11.99
CA PRO A 426 12.18 19.08 11.65
C PRO A 426 12.27 19.25 10.13
N GLU A 427 13.15 20.14 9.62
CA GLU A 427 13.25 20.51 8.20
C GLU A 427 12.89 19.33 7.29
N GLU A 428 11.67 19.36 6.74
CA GLU A 428 11.15 18.18 6.05
C GLU A 428 12.05 17.84 4.88
N THR A 429 12.63 16.65 4.89
CA THR A 429 13.42 16.19 3.76
C THR A 429 12.51 15.48 2.77
N ILE A 430 12.21 16.13 1.65
CA ILE A 430 11.28 15.64 0.62
C ILE A 430 12.03 15.20 -0.64
N VAL A 431 11.62 14.07 -1.19
CA VAL A 431 12.03 13.64 -2.53
C VAL A 431 10.84 13.66 -3.47
N LEU A 432 10.94 14.41 -4.57
CA LEU A 432 9.98 14.37 -5.66
C LEU A 432 10.40 13.29 -6.66
N LEU A 433 9.59 12.24 -6.82
CA LEU A 433 9.89 11.10 -7.69
C LEU A 433 8.87 11.00 -8.82
N PRO A 434 9.25 11.24 -10.09
CA PRO A 434 8.34 11.09 -11.21
C PRO A 434 7.98 9.64 -11.46
N VAL A 435 6.71 9.39 -11.80
CA VAL A 435 6.24 8.13 -12.39
C VAL A 435 5.68 8.48 -13.76
N ALA A 436 6.52 8.35 -14.79
CA ALA A 436 6.25 8.87 -16.12
C ALA A 436 6.91 8.03 -17.23
N THR A 437 6.71 8.45 -18.48
CA THR A 437 7.45 7.98 -19.66
C THR A 437 8.32 9.11 -20.25
N ILE A 438 9.02 8.83 -21.36
CA ILE A 438 9.85 9.82 -22.04
C ILE A 438 8.96 10.90 -22.67
N GLY A 439 9.38 12.16 -22.58
CA GLY A 439 8.66 13.29 -23.20
C GLY A 439 7.51 13.88 -22.37
N CYS A 440 7.19 13.34 -21.19
CA CYS A 440 6.13 13.89 -20.32
C CYS A 440 6.43 15.27 -19.72
N GLY A 441 7.67 15.78 -19.81
CA GLY A 441 8.04 17.09 -19.24
C GLY A 441 8.73 17.07 -17.88
N LYS A 442 9.11 15.88 -17.36
CA LYS A 442 9.80 15.71 -16.05
C LYS A 442 10.94 16.69 -15.82
N THR A 443 11.92 16.72 -16.72
CA THR A 443 13.13 17.54 -16.59
C THR A 443 12.80 19.02 -16.67
N THR A 444 11.80 19.39 -17.48
CA THR A 444 11.31 20.78 -17.53
C THR A 444 10.74 21.19 -16.18
N ILE A 445 9.88 20.37 -15.57
CA ILE A 445 9.37 20.64 -14.21
C ILE A 445 10.49 20.67 -13.18
N ALA A 446 11.45 19.73 -13.24
CA ALA A 446 12.58 19.66 -12.32
C ALA A 446 13.40 20.95 -12.32
N VAL A 447 13.79 21.43 -13.50
CA VAL A 447 14.60 22.64 -13.68
C VAL A 447 13.80 23.89 -13.31
N SER A 448 12.50 23.95 -13.61
CA SER A 448 11.67 25.08 -13.18
C SER A 448 11.55 25.15 -11.66
N LEU A 449 11.42 24.00 -10.97
CA LEU A 449 11.41 23.95 -9.51
C LEU A 449 12.77 24.32 -8.90
N GLU A 450 13.87 23.89 -9.50
CA GLU A 450 15.22 24.32 -9.13
C GLU A 450 15.39 25.84 -9.26
N HIS A 451 14.91 26.43 -10.36
CA HIS A 451 14.99 27.87 -10.59
C HIS A 451 14.13 28.69 -9.60
N LEU A 452 12.94 28.19 -9.24
CA LEU A 452 12.00 28.90 -8.36
C LEU A 452 12.37 28.81 -6.87
N PHE A 453 12.89 27.67 -6.43
CA PHE A 453 13.03 27.36 -5.00
C PHE A 453 14.44 26.91 -4.59
N ASP A 454 15.41 26.90 -5.52
CA ASP A 454 16.78 26.42 -5.28
C ASP A 454 16.81 24.98 -4.69
N TRP A 455 15.88 24.14 -5.14
CA TRP A 455 15.82 22.73 -4.78
C TRP A 455 16.85 21.90 -5.53
N GLY A 456 17.29 20.79 -4.94
CA GLY A 456 18.26 19.91 -5.58
C GLY A 456 17.64 19.12 -6.74
N VAL A 457 18.38 18.91 -7.83
CA VAL A 457 17.96 18.03 -8.93
C VAL A 457 19.03 16.99 -9.22
N VAL A 458 18.63 15.71 -9.20
CA VAL A 458 19.49 14.60 -9.65
C VAL A 458 18.89 14.00 -10.90
N GLN A 459 19.61 14.12 -12.01
CA GLN A 459 19.19 13.57 -13.30
C GLN A 459 19.82 12.21 -13.54
N ASN A 460 18.98 11.18 -13.63
CA ASN A 460 19.45 9.82 -13.86
C ASN A 460 20.25 9.72 -15.17
N ASP A 461 19.95 10.55 -16.17
CA ASP A 461 20.62 10.60 -17.48
C ASP A 461 22.09 11.04 -17.42
N ASN A 462 22.51 11.74 -16.36
CA ASN A 462 23.91 12.12 -16.14
C ASN A 462 24.74 10.99 -15.49
N ILE A 463 24.10 9.94 -14.97
CA ILE A 463 24.77 8.85 -14.24
C ILE A 463 25.10 7.72 -15.21
N THR A 464 26.39 7.47 -15.45
CA THR A 464 26.88 6.44 -16.40
C THR A 464 27.68 5.35 -15.67
N GLY A 465 27.72 4.11 -16.19
CA GLY A 465 28.51 2.98 -15.64
C GLY A 465 27.72 1.93 -14.82
N LYS A 466 28.41 0.97 -14.19
CA LYS A 466 27.80 -0.14 -13.42
C LYS A 466 27.05 0.36 -12.16
N GLY A 467 26.00 -0.35 -11.73
CA GLY A 467 25.26 -0.02 -10.49
C GLY A 467 24.48 1.30 -10.52
N ARG A 468 24.08 1.79 -11.71
CA ARG A 468 23.39 3.07 -11.90
C ARG A 468 22.18 3.30 -10.97
N PRO A 469 21.29 2.33 -10.71
CA PRO A 469 20.16 2.59 -9.81
C PRO A 469 20.53 2.86 -8.36
N TYR A 470 21.57 2.18 -7.86
CA TYR A 470 22.10 2.43 -6.52
C TYR A 470 22.79 3.79 -6.46
N ARG A 471 23.64 4.11 -7.44
CA ARG A 471 24.31 5.41 -7.52
C ARG A 471 23.35 6.58 -7.65
N PHE A 472 22.26 6.42 -8.39
CA PHE A 472 21.20 7.41 -8.47
C PHE A 472 20.57 7.70 -7.10
N ALA A 473 20.16 6.65 -6.37
CA ALA A 473 19.61 6.81 -5.03
C ALA A 473 20.65 7.37 -4.03
N LYS A 474 21.92 7.01 -4.20
CA LYS A 474 23.03 7.56 -3.41
C LYS A 474 23.24 9.05 -3.69
N GLU A 475 23.28 9.49 -4.94
CA GLU A 475 23.41 10.91 -5.29
C GLU A 475 22.21 11.73 -4.80
N VAL A 476 21.00 11.18 -4.84
CA VAL A 476 19.82 11.79 -4.20
C VAL A 476 20.06 11.92 -2.69
N SER A 477 20.52 10.85 -2.04
CA SER A 477 20.81 10.85 -0.60
C SER A 477 21.90 11.87 -0.22
N ASP A 478 22.98 11.95 -1.00
CA ASP A 478 24.09 12.87 -0.77
C ASP A 478 23.65 14.33 -0.97
N LEU A 479 22.70 14.59 -1.87
CA LEU A 479 22.16 15.93 -2.09
C LEU A 479 21.14 16.35 -1.02
N LEU A 480 20.40 15.41 -0.44
CA LEU A 480 19.50 15.65 0.69
C LEU A 480 20.25 16.12 1.95
N LEU A 481 21.56 15.85 2.07
CA LEU A 481 22.41 16.42 3.13
C LEU A 481 22.60 17.94 3.01
N LYS A 482 22.28 18.52 1.85
CA LYS A 482 22.50 19.95 1.54
C LYS A 482 21.23 20.69 1.16
N LYS A 483 20.18 19.98 0.78
CA LYS A 483 18.92 20.52 0.24
C LYS A 483 17.75 19.78 0.86
N ASN A 484 16.77 20.52 1.36
CA ASN A 484 15.58 19.96 2.01
C ASN A 484 14.62 19.30 1.01
N VAL A 485 14.70 19.67 -0.28
CA VAL A 485 13.95 19.02 -1.35
C VAL A 485 14.89 18.60 -2.47
N VAL A 486 14.75 17.34 -2.91
CA VAL A 486 15.45 16.82 -4.08
C VAL A 486 14.48 16.23 -5.10
N TYR A 487 14.53 16.72 -6.33
CA TYR A 487 13.86 16.13 -7.48
C TYR A 487 14.71 15.00 -8.06
N ALA A 488 14.22 13.77 -7.95
CA ALA A 488 14.87 12.58 -8.48
C ALA A 488 14.40 12.32 -9.92
N ASP A 489 15.00 13.00 -10.90
CA ASP A 489 14.60 12.93 -12.32
C ASP A 489 14.98 11.58 -12.97
N ARG A 490 14.06 10.63 -12.81
CA ARG A 490 14.04 9.30 -13.44
C ARG A 490 12.59 8.97 -13.83
N ASN A 491 12.40 8.12 -14.84
CA ASN A 491 11.05 7.76 -15.31
C ASN A 491 10.24 6.95 -14.29
N ASN A 492 10.86 5.97 -13.62
CA ASN A 492 10.20 5.05 -12.67
C ASN A 492 8.90 4.42 -13.20
N SER A 493 8.88 4.10 -14.49
CA SER A 493 7.70 3.63 -15.22
C SER A 493 7.22 2.27 -14.70
N GLN A 494 8.14 1.43 -14.19
CA GLN A 494 7.81 0.12 -13.65
C GLN A 494 7.77 0.12 -12.12
N ARG A 495 6.90 -0.72 -11.56
CA ARG A 495 6.78 -1.00 -10.12
C ARG A 495 8.11 -1.48 -9.53
N ARG A 496 8.88 -2.29 -10.26
CA ARG A 496 10.22 -2.73 -9.80
C ARG A 496 11.20 -1.56 -9.64
N GLU A 497 11.12 -0.55 -10.50
CA GLU A 497 12.01 0.62 -10.47
C GLU A 497 11.69 1.47 -9.24
N ARG A 498 10.40 1.66 -8.95
CA ARG A 498 9.92 2.30 -7.72
C ARG A 498 10.37 1.54 -6.48
N ALA A 499 10.25 0.21 -6.47
CA ALA A 499 10.71 -0.64 -5.37
C ALA A 499 12.21 -0.46 -5.13
N GLN A 500 13.01 -0.58 -6.19
CA GLN A 500 14.46 -0.40 -6.14
C GLN A 500 14.87 0.98 -5.61
N PHE A 501 14.14 2.04 -5.98
CA PHE A 501 14.42 3.38 -5.47
C PHE A 501 14.20 3.45 -3.95
N PHE A 502 13.04 2.98 -3.48
CA PHE A 502 12.75 2.95 -2.04
C PHE A 502 13.74 2.08 -1.27
N ASP A 503 14.07 0.89 -1.76
CA ASP A 503 14.95 -0.02 -1.06
C ASP A 503 16.37 0.57 -0.93
N ASN A 504 16.82 1.32 -1.93
CA ASN A 504 18.12 2.01 -1.88
C ASN A 504 18.09 3.27 -1.01
N ILE A 505 17.03 4.09 -1.06
CA ILE A 505 16.99 5.37 -0.33
C ILE A 505 16.68 5.16 1.16
N SER A 506 15.83 4.19 1.51
CA SER A 506 15.51 3.88 2.91
C SER A 506 16.69 3.34 3.70
N ALA A 507 17.72 2.81 3.03
CA ALA A 507 18.95 2.37 3.67
C ALA A 507 19.80 3.54 4.20
N SER A 508 19.76 4.70 3.53
CA SER A 508 20.53 5.89 3.89
C SER A 508 19.69 6.96 4.58
N ASN A 509 18.40 7.03 4.28
CA ASN A 509 17.47 8.06 4.77
C ASN A 509 16.12 7.42 5.14
N PRO A 510 16.00 6.80 6.34
CA PRO A 510 14.80 6.06 6.72
C PRO A 510 13.55 6.94 6.93
N ASN A 511 13.75 8.25 7.15
CA ASN A 511 12.68 9.21 7.45
C ASN A 511 12.28 10.12 6.26
N VAL A 512 12.89 9.94 5.08
CA VAL A 512 12.63 10.80 3.92
C VAL A 512 11.19 10.63 3.42
N LYS A 513 10.49 11.74 3.17
CA LYS A 513 9.15 11.73 2.58
C LYS A 513 9.28 11.71 1.05
N VAL A 514 8.83 10.64 0.41
CA VAL A 514 8.84 10.56 -1.07
C VAL A 514 7.45 10.91 -1.61
N VAL A 515 7.38 11.89 -2.50
CA VAL A 515 6.16 12.35 -3.19
C VAL A 515 6.21 11.90 -4.64
N ALA A 516 5.20 11.15 -5.09
CA ALA A 516 5.09 10.74 -6.48
C ALA A 516 4.53 11.86 -7.36
N LEU A 517 5.23 12.18 -8.46
CA LEU A 517 4.69 12.99 -9.55
C LEU A 517 4.20 12.03 -10.65
N HIS A 518 2.94 11.63 -10.57
CA HIS A 518 2.36 10.56 -11.38
C HIS A 518 1.77 11.13 -12.67
N PHE A 519 2.47 10.97 -13.79
CA PHE A 519 1.96 11.31 -15.11
C PHE A 519 1.03 10.19 -15.58
N THR A 520 -0.28 10.46 -15.61
CA THR A 520 -1.31 9.42 -15.80
C THR A 520 -1.36 8.91 -17.24
N HIS A 521 -1.25 7.59 -17.44
CA HIS A 521 -1.30 6.94 -18.75
C HIS A 521 -2.54 6.05 -18.91
N ASN A 522 -3.72 6.63 -19.08
CA ASN A 522 -4.99 5.90 -19.23
C ASN A 522 -5.24 5.45 -20.67
N ARG A 523 -5.93 4.32 -20.86
CA ARG A 523 -6.14 3.68 -22.17
C ARG A 523 -6.72 4.62 -23.24
N GLU A 524 -7.62 5.51 -22.83
CA GLU A 524 -8.28 6.50 -23.68
C GLU A 524 -7.34 7.64 -24.15
N SER A 525 -6.31 7.97 -23.35
CA SER A 525 -5.37 9.06 -23.64
C SER A 525 -4.06 8.57 -24.24
N LEU A 526 -3.77 7.27 -24.25
CA LEU A 526 -2.48 6.71 -24.70
C LEU A 526 -2.05 7.19 -26.09
N GLU A 527 -2.98 7.28 -27.05
CA GLU A 527 -2.63 7.73 -28.39
C GLU A 527 -2.30 9.23 -28.42
N ASN A 528 -3.05 10.05 -27.67
CA ASN A 528 -2.73 11.47 -27.52
C ASN A 528 -1.38 11.66 -26.79
N ILE A 529 -1.12 10.87 -25.75
CA ILE A 529 0.16 10.86 -25.03
C ILE A 529 1.30 10.53 -25.99
N ARG A 530 1.17 9.50 -26.84
CA ARG A 530 2.17 9.19 -27.87
C ARG A 530 2.44 10.38 -28.77
N GLN A 531 1.40 10.99 -29.31
CA GLN A 531 1.54 12.13 -30.24
C GLN A 531 2.23 13.33 -29.56
N VAL A 532 1.76 13.73 -28.38
CA VAL A 532 2.30 14.89 -27.65
C VAL A 532 3.74 14.65 -27.20
N THR A 533 4.03 13.50 -26.59
CA THR A 533 5.38 13.20 -26.09
C THR A 533 6.38 13.07 -27.22
N ARG A 534 6.02 12.44 -28.35
CA ARG A 534 6.87 12.38 -29.55
C ARG A 534 7.14 13.78 -30.09
N LYS A 535 6.09 14.61 -30.27
CA LYS A 535 6.24 15.99 -30.75
C LYS A 535 7.21 16.78 -29.86
N ARG A 536 7.08 16.66 -28.53
CA ARG A 536 7.97 17.31 -27.54
C ARG A 536 9.42 16.83 -27.63
N VAL A 537 9.65 15.54 -27.82
CA VAL A 537 11.00 14.99 -27.95
C VAL A 537 11.65 15.46 -29.25
N PHE A 538 10.91 15.46 -30.38
CA PHE A 538 11.43 15.93 -31.66
C PHE A 538 11.62 17.45 -31.73
N SER A 539 10.72 18.24 -31.16
CA SER A 539 10.84 19.71 -31.13
C SER A 539 12.01 20.18 -30.26
N ARG A 540 12.43 19.38 -29.28
CA ARG A 540 13.58 19.66 -28.41
C ARG A 540 14.92 19.33 -29.08
N GLY A 541 14.93 18.63 -30.21
CA GLY A 541 16.12 18.35 -31.01
C GLY A 541 17.26 17.69 -30.22
N ASN A 542 18.50 18.14 -30.46
CA ASN A 542 19.71 17.63 -29.78
C ASN A 542 19.92 18.19 -28.35
N ASN A 543 18.98 18.98 -27.81
CA ASN A 543 19.06 19.49 -26.43
C ASN A 543 18.58 18.45 -25.39
N HIS A 544 18.25 17.22 -25.81
CA HIS A 544 17.99 16.11 -24.91
C HIS A 544 19.31 15.40 -24.54
N GLN A 545 19.58 15.22 -23.24
CA GLN A 545 20.86 14.69 -22.70
C GLN A 545 21.34 13.37 -23.32
N THR A 546 20.42 12.43 -23.54
CA THR A 546 20.76 11.05 -23.94
C THR A 546 20.12 10.59 -25.26
N ILE A 547 19.18 11.37 -25.81
CA ILE A 547 18.41 10.98 -27.00
C ILE A 547 18.79 11.93 -28.14
N GLN A 548 19.53 11.41 -29.12
CA GLN A 548 19.84 12.15 -30.35
C GLN A 548 18.64 12.09 -31.31
N ALA A 549 17.52 12.71 -30.91
CA ALA A 549 16.23 12.61 -31.60
C ALA A 549 16.28 13.09 -33.07
N ALA A 550 17.24 13.97 -33.41
CA ALA A 550 17.44 14.48 -34.76
C ALA A 550 18.26 13.54 -35.67
N LEU A 551 19.07 12.64 -35.12
CA LEU A 551 19.96 11.75 -35.87
C LEU A 551 19.39 10.33 -36.06
N ASP A 552 18.46 9.90 -35.18
CA ASP A 552 17.88 8.56 -35.22
C ASP A 552 16.41 8.54 -34.74
N GLN A 553 15.51 8.99 -35.63
CA GLN A 553 14.09 9.10 -35.33
C GLN A 553 13.43 7.74 -35.04
N LYS A 554 13.84 6.68 -35.77
CA LYS A 554 13.23 5.35 -35.65
C LYS A 554 13.55 4.69 -34.31
N ASN A 555 14.81 4.74 -33.86
CA ASN A 555 15.18 4.18 -32.56
C ASN A 555 14.64 5.02 -31.40
N THR A 556 14.53 6.35 -31.58
CA THR A 556 13.88 7.24 -30.60
C THR A 556 12.41 6.85 -30.39
N VAL A 557 11.65 6.65 -31.47
CA VAL A 557 10.24 6.21 -31.38
C VAL A 557 10.13 4.84 -30.73
N ASN A 558 10.97 3.87 -31.11
CA ASN A 558 10.94 2.53 -30.52
C ASN A 558 11.21 2.57 -29.00
N LEU A 559 12.18 3.38 -28.57
CA LEU A 559 12.48 3.56 -27.15
C LEU A 559 11.29 4.17 -26.39
N MET A 560 10.65 5.20 -26.94
CA MET A 560 9.47 5.81 -26.34
C MET A 560 8.32 4.80 -26.21
N GLU A 561 8.08 4.00 -27.25
CA GLU A 561 7.07 2.93 -27.22
C GLU A 561 7.37 1.88 -26.15
N ASP A 562 8.64 1.49 -25.97
CA ASP A 562 9.01 0.52 -24.93
C ASP A 562 8.71 1.04 -23.53
N PHE A 563 8.93 2.34 -23.27
CA PHE A 563 8.56 2.97 -22.01
C PHE A 563 7.05 3.02 -21.78
N ILE A 564 6.26 3.29 -22.83
CA ILE A 564 4.79 3.28 -22.76
C ILE A 564 4.26 1.86 -22.53
N LYS A 565 4.75 0.87 -23.29
CA LYS A 565 4.32 -0.54 -23.17
C LYS A 565 4.57 -1.13 -21.79
N ARG A 566 5.67 -0.74 -21.16
CA ARG A 566 6.06 -1.25 -19.83
C ARG A 566 5.61 -0.37 -18.67
N PHE A 567 4.87 0.71 -18.93
CA PHE A 567 4.40 1.60 -17.88
C PHE A 567 3.39 0.86 -16.99
N GLU A 568 3.70 0.75 -15.71
CA GLU A 568 2.83 0.18 -14.69
C GLU A 568 2.30 1.33 -13.83
N HIS A 569 0.98 1.54 -13.88
CA HIS A 569 0.30 2.56 -13.08
C HIS A 569 0.72 2.51 -11.61
N LEU A 570 0.84 3.70 -11.02
CA LEU A 570 1.05 3.81 -9.59
C LEU A 570 -0.23 3.38 -8.87
N ASP A 571 -0.10 2.44 -7.94
CA ASP A 571 -1.18 2.02 -7.04
C ASP A 571 -0.79 2.31 -5.58
N PRO A 572 -1.29 3.39 -4.96
CA PRO A 572 -0.88 3.80 -3.62
C PRO A 572 -1.29 2.81 -2.52
N PHE A 573 -2.00 1.73 -2.85
CA PHE A 573 -2.44 0.71 -1.91
C PHE A 573 -1.55 -0.55 -1.91
N VAL A 574 -0.62 -0.66 -2.86
CA VAL A 574 0.20 -1.87 -3.06
C VAL A 574 1.69 -1.55 -2.92
N LYS A 575 2.47 -2.42 -2.26
CA LYS A 575 3.94 -2.26 -2.20
C LYS A 575 4.53 -2.28 -3.61
N PRO A 576 5.44 -1.38 -4.00
CA PRO A 576 6.15 -0.43 -3.17
C PRO A 576 5.46 0.94 -3.08
N ASP A 577 4.40 1.17 -3.85
CA ASP A 577 3.78 2.47 -4.08
C ASP A 577 3.00 2.97 -2.85
N ASN A 578 2.56 2.07 -1.98
CA ASN A 578 2.04 2.42 -0.65
C ASN A 578 3.07 3.08 0.28
N ARG A 579 4.34 3.19 -0.13
CA ARG A 579 5.40 3.92 0.58
C ARG A 579 5.48 5.39 0.17
N PHE A 580 4.77 5.84 -0.87
CA PHE A 580 4.69 7.26 -1.19
C PHE A 580 3.89 8.02 -0.12
N SER A 581 4.44 9.14 0.33
CA SER A 581 3.79 10.03 1.30
C SER A 581 2.66 10.86 0.65
N ALA A 582 2.77 11.13 -0.65
CA ALA A 582 1.76 11.82 -1.46
C ALA A 582 1.85 11.38 -2.92
N VAL A 583 0.74 11.51 -3.64
CA VAL A 583 0.69 11.33 -5.10
C VAL A 583 0.05 12.56 -5.71
N ILE A 584 0.79 13.22 -6.60
CA ILE A 584 0.33 14.35 -7.40
C ILE A 584 0.12 13.82 -8.82
N ASN A 585 -1.14 13.72 -9.24
CA ASN A 585 -1.46 13.30 -10.60
C ASN A 585 -1.27 14.47 -11.56
N LEU A 586 -0.52 14.22 -12.63
CA LEU A 586 -0.18 15.16 -13.69
C LEU A 586 -0.67 14.62 -15.03
N ASP A 587 -1.08 15.51 -15.90
CA ASP A 587 -1.51 15.14 -17.25
C ASP A 587 -0.31 15.24 -18.21
N PRO A 588 0.20 14.11 -18.75
CA PRO A 588 1.31 14.12 -19.70
C PRO A 588 1.01 14.87 -21.01
N THR A 589 -0.27 15.11 -21.35
CA THR A 589 -0.68 15.84 -22.56
C THR A 589 -0.82 17.35 -22.32
N SER A 590 -1.12 17.76 -21.08
CA SER A 590 -1.17 19.16 -20.66
C SER A 590 0.18 19.85 -20.71
N ASP A 591 0.18 21.18 -20.81
CA ASP A 591 1.40 21.97 -20.86
C ASP A 591 2.24 21.81 -19.57
N SER A 592 3.57 21.87 -19.71
CA SER A 592 4.47 21.71 -18.54
C SER A 592 4.27 22.81 -17.51
N ARG A 593 3.86 24.01 -17.94
CA ARG A 593 3.50 25.15 -17.08
C ARG A 593 2.28 24.86 -16.21
N GLN A 594 1.26 24.20 -16.76
CA GLN A 594 0.07 23.81 -16.00
C GLN A 594 0.41 22.73 -14.97
N ASN A 595 1.17 21.72 -15.38
CA ASN A 595 1.63 20.68 -14.46
C ASN A 595 2.53 21.24 -13.36
N LEU A 596 3.43 22.18 -13.67
CA LEU A 596 4.27 22.86 -12.67
C LEU A 596 3.42 23.57 -11.60
N GLU A 597 2.38 24.31 -12.02
CA GLU A 597 1.47 24.98 -11.09
C GLU A 597 0.69 23.99 -10.22
N ILE A 598 0.23 22.87 -10.79
CA ILE A 598 -0.41 21.79 -10.02
C ILE A 598 0.55 21.25 -8.97
N VAL A 599 1.80 20.96 -9.34
CA VAL A 599 2.82 20.48 -8.40
C VAL A 599 3.00 21.48 -7.26
N ILE A 600 3.23 22.76 -7.57
CA ILE A 600 3.48 23.79 -6.56
C ILE A 600 2.27 23.99 -5.65
N LYS A 601 1.05 24.10 -6.19
CA LYS A 601 -0.17 24.25 -5.38
C LYS A 601 -0.38 23.05 -4.47
N LYS A 602 -0.14 21.83 -4.95
CA LYS A 602 -0.28 20.61 -4.15
C LYS A 602 0.81 20.47 -3.10
N LEU A 603 2.03 20.89 -3.40
CA LEU A 603 3.11 20.94 -2.41
C LEU A 603 2.84 22.02 -1.36
N HIS A 604 2.41 23.23 -1.73
CA HIS A 604 2.02 24.27 -0.78
C HIS A 604 0.86 23.82 0.14
N GLN A 605 -0.16 23.18 -0.42
CA GLN A 605 -1.29 22.64 0.37
C GLN A 605 -0.86 21.57 1.38
N LYS A 606 0.16 20.77 1.04
CA LYS A 606 0.54 19.59 1.82
C LYS A 606 1.75 19.80 2.72
N TYR A 607 2.65 20.67 2.29
CA TYR A 607 3.95 20.98 2.88
C TYR A 607 4.16 22.51 2.84
N PRO A 608 3.34 23.29 3.57
CA PRO A 608 3.40 24.75 3.55
C PRO A 608 4.73 25.31 4.08
N SER A 609 5.46 24.53 4.87
CA SER A 609 6.82 24.80 5.34
C SER A 609 7.87 24.76 4.21
N ILE A 610 7.64 23.92 3.18
CA ILE A 610 8.55 23.72 2.05
C ILE A 610 8.26 24.67 0.89
N VAL A 611 6.98 24.95 0.63
CA VAL A 611 6.55 25.98 -0.32
C VAL A 611 5.80 27.04 0.47
N THR A 612 6.49 28.09 0.92
CA THR A 612 5.90 29.13 1.77
C THR A 612 5.00 30.10 1.01
N ARG A 613 5.30 30.34 -0.27
CA ARG A 613 4.48 31.13 -1.19
C ARG A 613 4.28 30.39 -2.51
N VAL A 614 3.07 30.48 -3.05
CA VAL A 614 2.81 30.08 -4.43
C VAL A 614 3.32 31.20 -5.35
N PRO A 615 4.26 30.94 -6.28
CA PRO A 615 4.75 31.93 -7.22
C PRO A 615 3.64 32.47 -8.13
N SER A 616 3.80 33.71 -8.60
CA SER A 616 2.87 34.36 -9.52
C SER A 616 2.88 33.68 -10.89
N SER A 617 1.87 33.95 -11.73
CA SER A 617 1.87 33.38 -13.10
C SER A 617 3.12 33.77 -13.89
N GLU A 618 3.56 35.02 -13.76
CA GLU A 618 4.75 35.54 -14.43
C GLU A 618 6.03 34.81 -13.97
N GLU A 619 6.17 34.54 -12.67
CA GLU A 619 7.30 33.77 -12.13
C GLU A 619 7.31 32.33 -12.67
N LEU A 620 6.13 31.70 -12.76
CA LEU A 620 5.99 30.36 -13.31
C LEU A 620 6.29 30.31 -14.82
N ASP A 621 5.87 31.33 -15.57
CA ASP A 621 6.13 31.44 -17.01
C ASP A 621 7.62 31.67 -17.28
N ASN A 622 8.27 32.53 -16.48
CA ASN A 622 9.71 32.75 -16.51
C ASN A 622 10.50 31.47 -16.20
N ALA A 623 10.10 30.72 -15.18
CA ALA A 623 10.75 29.46 -14.82
C ALA A 623 10.62 28.37 -15.90
N ILE A 624 9.51 28.35 -16.64
CA ILE A 624 9.32 27.45 -17.78
C ILE A 624 10.16 27.90 -18.98
N ASN A 625 10.19 29.20 -19.27
CA ASN A 625 11.03 29.77 -20.32
C ASN A 625 12.51 29.47 -20.09
N TYR A 626 12.99 29.64 -18.85
CA TYR A 626 14.34 29.26 -18.45
C TYR A 626 14.62 27.77 -18.70
N ALA A 627 13.71 26.89 -18.27
CA ALA A 627 13.88 25.44 -18.43
C ALA A 627 13.85 24.95 -19.89
N ILE A 628 13.21 25.70 -20.80
CA ILE A 628 13.09 25.36 -22.22
C ILE A 628 14.24 25.98 -23.04
N ASN A 629 14.57 27.24 -22.81
CA ASN A 629 15.45 28.03 -23.69
C ASN A 629 16.87 28.20 -23.14
N ASP A 630 17.03 28.37 -21.82
CA ASP A 630 18.30 28.77 -21.20
C ASP A 630 19.04 27.59 -20.53
N TYR A 631 18.29 26.56 -20.11
CA TYR A 631 18.85 25.38 -19.49
C TYR A 631 19.63 24.52 -20.51
N LYS A 632 20.96 24.53 -20.39
CA LYS A 632 21.86 23.62 -21.12
C LYS A 632 22.31 22.50 -20.20
N PRO A 633 21.96 21.23 -20.49
CA PRO A 633 22.47 20.10 -19.75
C PRO A 633 23.99 20.08 -19.58
N MET A 634 24.50 20.00 -18.34
CA MET A 634 25.93 19.79 -18.10
C MET A 634 26.31 18.31 -18.21
N LEU A 635 27.10 17.97 -19.22
CA LEU A 635 27.87 16.72 -19.23
C LEU A 635 28.99 16.80 -18.18
N ARG A 636 28.77 16.28 -16.98
CA ARG A 636 29.87 16.03 -16.03
C ARG A 636 30.69 14.83 -16.52
N HIS A 637 31.69 15.11 -17.36
CA HIS A 637 33.09 14.74 -17.15
C HIS A 637 33.93 15.07 -18.40
N ALA A 638 34.91 15.96 -18.19
CA ALA A 638 36.19 15.87 -18.87
C ALA A 638 36.88 14.58 -18.43
N VAL A 639 37.25 13.72 -19.37
CA VAL A 639 38.24 12.66 -19.16
C VAL A 639 39.55 13.15 -19.73
N GLY A 640 40.57 13.11 -18.87
CA GLY A 640 41.90 13.64 -19.11
C GLY A 640 42.53 13.20 -20.42
N LYS A 641 43.20 14.16 -21.04
CA LYS A 641 44.21 13.94 -22.09
C LYS A 641 45.26 12.95 -21.58
N ASN A 642 45.33 11.78 -22.17
CA ASN A 642 46.62 11.11 -22.33
C ASN A 642 47.38 11.83 -23.45
N LYS A 643 48.44 12.53 -23.07
CA LYS A 643 49.47 13.06 -23.97
C LYS A 643 50.14 11.89 -24.70
N ASN A 644 50.10 11.89 -26.03
CA ASN A 644 51.26 11.74 -26.93
C ASN A 644 50.84 11.22 -28.31
N LYS A 645 50.68 12.13 -29.27
CA LYS A 645 51.61 12.29 -30.41
C LYS A 645 51.10 13.43 -31.29
N LEU A 646 51.98 14.42 -31.48
CA LEU A 646 51.82 15.48 -32.46
C LEU A 646 51.88 14.89 -33.88
N GLY A 647 50.99 15.37 -34.74
CA GLY A 647 51.08 15.28 -36.19
C GLY A 647 50.22 16.38 -36.79
N LYS A 648 50.86 17.45 -37.27
CA LYS A 648 50.25 18.58 -37.98
C LYS A 648 49.54 18.08 -39.25
N ASN A 649 48.40 18.67 -39.60
CA ASN A 649 48.31 19.58 -40.74
C ASN A 649 46.91 20.20 -40.89
N LYS A 650 46.92 21.46 -41.33
CA LYS A 650 45.78 22.23 -41.83
C LYS A 650 45.58 21.94 -43.32
N ASN A 651 44.36 22.23 -43.77
CA ASN A 651 43.86 22.43 -45.15
C ASN A 651 43.30 21.22 -45.88
N GLY A 652 42.17 21.47 -46.57
CA GLY A 652 41.81 20.79 -47.81
C GLY A 652 40.53 19.95 -47.76
N ASP A 653 39.47 20.49 -48.36
CA ASP A 653 38.42 19.87 -49.17
C ASP A 653 37.78 18.50 -48.83
N VAL A 654 36.44 18.57 -48.82
CA VAL A 654 35.44 17.63 -49.36
C VAL A 654 35.75 16.12 -49.28
N ALA A 655 35.03 15.42 -48.39
CA ALA A 655 34.51 14.09 -48.71
C ALA A 655 33.29 13.74 -47.84
N GLN A 656 32.19 13.38 -48.49
CA GLN A 656 31.00 12.77 -47.89
C GLN A 656 31.40 11.56 -47.03
N GLN A 657 31.19 11.63 -45.71
CA GLN A 657 31.26 10.46 -44.85
C GLN A 657 29.84 10.02 -44.46
N LYS A 658 29.43 8.90 -45.05
CA LYS A 658 28.28 8.09 -44.66
C LYS A 658 28.33 7.83 -43.16
N THR A 659 27.20 8.04 -42.50
CA THR A 659 26.97 7.79 -41.08
C THR A 659 27.10 6.30 -40.77
N ALA A 660 28.25 5.88 -40.23
CA ALA A 660 28.44 4.53 -39.73
C ALA A 660 27.67 4.34 -38.41
N VAL A 661 26.64 3.50 -38.45
CA VAL A 661 25.88 3.02 -37.28
C VAL A 661 26.85 2.35 -36.30
N LYS A 662 26.94 2.84 -35.06
CA LYS A 662 27.76 2.18 -34.04
C LYS A 662 27.21 0.77 -33.76
N PRO A 663 28.03 -0.29 -33.85
CA PRO A 663 27.54 -1.67 -33.79
C PRO A 663 27.09 -2.02 -32.38
N LYS A 664 25.99 -2.77 -32.25
CA LYS A 664 25.67 -3.42 -30.96
C LYS A 664 26.86 -4.30 -30.54
N PRO A 665 27.29 -4.27 -29.26
CA PRO A 665 28.43 -5.07 -28.84
C PRO A 665 28.09 -6.56 -28.85
N VAL A 666 29.09 -7.38 -29.21
CA VAL A 666 28.98 -8.85 -29.20
C VAL A 666 28.76 -9.34 -27.77
N GLU A 667 27.73 -10.16 -27.58
CA GLU A 667 27.40 -10.82 -26.31
C GLU A 667 28.09 -12.17 -26.19
N TYR A 668 28.00 -13.00 -27.24
CA TYR A 668 28.76 -14.25 -27.34
C TYR A 668 28.88 -14.68 -28.80
N ILE A 669 29.80 -15.61 -29.04
CA ILE A 669 30.01 -16.25 -30.33
C ILE A 669 29.83 -17.75 -30.11
N GLY A 670 29.05 -18.39 -30.98
CA GLY A 670 28.70 -19.80 -30.81
C GLY A 670 28.34 -20.51 -32.11
N VAL A 671 28.49 -21.82 -32.09
CA VAL A 671 28.12 -22.70 -33.20
C VAL A 671 26.62 -23.02 -33.06
N LYS A 672 25.78 -22.47 -33.93
CA LYS A 672 24.36 -22.80 -34.00
C LYS A 672 24.18 -24.16 -34.67
N LEU A 673 23.35 -25.00 -34.06
CA LEU A 673 23.11 -26.38 -34.51
C LEU A 673 21.64 -26.57 -34.88
N GLU A 674 21.39 -27.49 -35.81
CA GLU A 674 20.03 -27.83 -36.21
C GLU A 674 19.32 -28.58 -35.08
N ARG A 675 18.20 -28.01 -34.60
CA ARG A 675 17.44 -28.55 -33.48
C ARG A 675 17.04 -30.01 -33.70
N ALA A 676 16.54 -30.34 -34.88
CA ALA A 676 16.01 -31.66 -35.20
C ALA A 676 17.08 -32.75 -35.04
N GLN A 677 18.29 -32.50 -35.54
CA GLN A 677 19.41 -33.45 -35.46
C GLN A 677 19.84 -33.71 -34.02
N ILE A 678 19.98 -32.65 -33.21
CA ILE A 678 20.37 -32.81 -31.79
C ILE A 678 19.28 -33.53 -30.98
N LEU A 679 18.00 -33.20 -31.20
CA LEU A 679 16.91 -33.91 -30.55
C LEU A 679 16.86 -35.37 -30.95
N GLN A 680 17.07 -35.68 -32.23
CA GLN A 680 17.08 -37.06 -32.70
C GLN A 680 18.16 -37.87 -31.98
N VAL A 681 19.39 -37.36 -31.89
CA VAL A 681 20.50 -38.02 -31.20
C VAL A 681 20.18 -38.21 -29.71
N VAL A 682 19.74 -37.15 -29.01
CA VAL A 682 19.41 -37.25 -27.58
C VAL A 682 18.28 -38.24 -27.33
N THR A 683 17.24 -38.22 -28.16
CA THR A 683 16.09 -39.11 -28.05
C THR A 683 16.51 -40.56 -28.30
N SER A 684 17.26 -40.84 -29.37
CA SER A 684 17.72 -42.20 -29.69
C SER A 684 18.67 -42.76 -28.63
N THR A 685 19.57 -41.94 -28.08
CA THR A 685 20.46 -42.34 -26.98
C THR A 685 19.66 -42.74 -25.74
N PHE A 686 18.56 -42.03 -25.48
CA PHE A 686 17.65 -42.40 -24.40
C PHE A 686 16.64 -43.47 -24.81
N GLU A 687 16.44 -43.86 -26.06
CA GLU A 687 15.50 -44.95 -26.41
C GLU A 687 16.02 -46.32 -25.97
N SER A 688 17.34 -46.53 -26.01
CA SER A 688 18.03 -47.77 -25.67
C SER A 688 18.34 -47.98 -24.18
N THR A 689 18.02 -47.02 -23.31
CA THR A 689 18.41 -47.04 -21.88
C THR A 689 17.30 -47.57 -20.94
N PRO A 690 17.59 -48.01 -19.69
CA PRO A 690 16.57 -48.28 -18.67
C PRO A 690 15.77 -47.04 -18.21
N SER A 691 14.55 -47.26 -17.69
CA SER A 691 13.60 -46.18 -17.34
C SER A 691 14.09 -45.22 -16.25
N ASP A 692 14.90 -45.70 -15.32
CA ASP A 692 15.49 -44.92 -14.22
C ASP A 692 16.53 -43.89 -14.69
N ILE A 693 17.14 -44.12 -15.86
CA ILE A 693 18.11 -43.22 -16.48
C ILE A 693 17.40 -42.14 -17.32
N LYS A 694 16.29 -42.47 -17.99
CA LYS A 694 15.49 -41.54 -18.82
C LYS A 694 14.60 -40.56 -18.03
N ASN A 695 14.48 -40.73 -16.71
CA ASN A 695 13.53 -39.97 -15.89
C ASN A 695 13.64 -38.45 -16.06
N PHE A 696 14.86 -37.92 -16.07
CA PHE A 696 15.08 -36.48 -16.19
C PHE A 696 14.82 -35.97 -17.61
N TRP A 697 15.15 -36.75 -18.63
CA TRP A 697 14.80 -36.45 -20.02
C TRP A 697 13.29 -36.34 -20.21
N ASN A 698 12.54 -37.37 -19.77
CA ASN A 698 11.07 -37.38 -19.83
C ASN A 698 10.45 -36.20 -19.08
N GLN A 699 11.05 -35.78 -17.98
CA GLN A 699 10.61 -34.60 -17.22
C GLN A 699 10.79 -33.32 -18.06
N LEU A 700 11.94 -33.13 -18.70
CA LEU A 700 12.20 -31.95 -19.54
C LEU A 700 11.23 -31.86 -20.73
N GLU A 701 10.91 -33.00 -21.35
CA GLU A 701 9.93 -33.06 -22.45
C GLU A 701 8.51 -32.71 -21.97
N LYS A 702 8.01 -33.39 -20.93
CA LYS A 702 6.66 -33.18 -20.39
C LYS A 702 6.43 -31.76 -19.88
N SER A 703 7.46 -31.14 -19.34
CA SER A 703 7.39 -29.77 -18.81
C SER A 703 7.71 -28.69 -19.85
N ASN A 704 7.96 -29.06 -21.12
CA ASN A 704 8.36 -28.16 -22.20
C ASN A 704 9.57 -27.28 -21.83
N ARG A 705 10.59 -27.93 -21.27
CA ARG A 705 11.82 -27.31 -20.72
C ARG A 705 13.07 -27.57 -21.55
N VAL A 706 12.94 -28.29 -22.66
CA VAL A 706 13.98 -28.41 -23.68
C VAL A 706 14.16 -27.07 -24.40
N GLN A 707 15.40 -26.60 -24.57
CA GLN A 707 15.68 -25.28 -25.14
C GLN A 707 15.14 -25.17 -26.56
N PRO A 708 14.61 -24.00 -26.99
CA PRO A 708 14.06 -23.79 -28.33
C PRO A 708 15.11 -23.84 -29.46
N GLU A 709 16.36 -23.49 -29.16
CA GLU A 709 17.49 -23.52 -30.08
C GLU A 709 18.72 -24.11 -29.39
N PHE A 710 19.58 -24.80 -30.15
CA PHE A 710 20.82 -25.38 -29.62
C PHE A 710 22.04 -24.71 -30.22
N HIS A 711 23.03 -24.50 -29.38
CA HIS A 711 24.32 -23.97 -29.78
C HIS A 711 25.43 -24.43 -28.84
N VAL A 712 26.66 -24.44 -29.36
CA VAL A 712 27.90 -24.54 -28.56
C VAL A 712 28.43 -23.12 -28.38
N THR A 713 28.57 -22.67 -27.13
CA THR A 713 29.17 -21.34 -26.88
C THR A 713 30.68 -21.45 -27.02
N LEU A 714 31.26 -20.75 -28.01
CA LEU A 714 32.71 -20.69 -28.21
C LEU A 714 33.35 -19.69 -27.25
N ILE A 715 32.76 -18.52 -27.06
CA ILE A 715 33.21 -17.57 -26.04
C ILE A 715 32.10 -16.59 -25.69
N HIS A 716 31.89 -16.33 -24.39
CA HIS A 716 30.98 -15.30 -23.90
C HIS A 716 31.74 -14.01 -23.61
N ARG A 717 31.08 -12.85 -23.70
CA ARG A 717 31.67 -11.54 -23.33
C ARG A 717 32.22 -11.50 -21.90
N ALA A 718 31.70 -12.35 -21.01
CA ALA A 718 32.19 -12.44 -19.63
C ALA A 718 33.63 -12.98 -19.56
N GLU A 719 34.06 -13.70 -20.58
CA GLU A 719 35.39 -14.32 -20.71
C GLU A 719 36.34 -13.46 -21.54
N SER A 720 35.91 -12.27 -22.01
CA SER A 720 36.74 -11.40 -22.85
C SER A 720 38.00 -10.90 -22.14
N THR A 721 38.00 -10.88 -20.80
CA THR A 721 39.16 -10.49 -20.00
C THR A 721 40.06 -11.66 -19.64
N THR A 722 39.52 -12.88 -19.59
CA THR A 722 40.27 -14.10 -19.24
C THR A 722 40.88 -14.79 -20.47
N ARG A 723 40.24 -14.65 -21.64
CA ARG A 723 40.72 -15.11 -22.96
C ARG A 723 40.73 -13.95 -23.98
N PRO A 724 41.50 -12.88 -23.75
CA PRO A 724 41.48 -11.67 -24.60
C PRO A 724 41.99 -11.92 -26.03
N ASP A 725 42.92 -12.86 -26.18
CA ASP A 725 43.46 -13.39 -27.43
C ASP A 725 42.37 -14.02 -28.31
N LEU A 726 41.58 -14.93 -27.73
CA LEU A 726 40.49 -15.63 -28.43
C LEU A 726 39.32 -14.69 -28.73
N TRP A 727 38.96 -13.82 -27.77
CA TRP A 727 37.95 -12.79 -27.97
C TRP A 727 38.32 -11.83 -29.11
N LYS A 728 39.60 -11.42 -29.18
CA LYS A 728 40.10 -10.58 -30.27
C LYS A 728 40.06 -11.32 -31.61
N LYS A 729 40.56 -12.56 -31.69
CA LYS A 729 40.54 -13.40 -32.91
C LYS A 729 39.15 -13.45 -33.53
N TYR A 730 38.12 -13.74 -32.74
CA TYR A 730 36.77 -13.85 -33.28
C TYR A 730 36.09 -12.52 -33.58
N ASN A 731 36.39 -11.46 -32.83
CA ASN A 731 35.94 -10.13 -33.21
C ASN A 731 36.58 -9.67 -34.52
N ASP A 732 37.85 -10.00 -34.76
CA ASP A 732 38.52 -9.67 -36.02
C ASP A 732 37.91 -10.42 -37.21
N ILE A 733 37.53 -11.70 -37.04
CA ILE A 733 36.77 -12.46 -38.06
C ILE A 733 35.39 -11.84 -38.27
N TYR A 734 34.67 -11.56 -37.19
CA TYR A 734 33.36 -10.91 -37.27
C TYR A 734 33.44 -9.57 -38.00
N MET A 735 34.41 -8.70 -37.68
CA MET A 735 34.55 -7.39 -38.32
C MET A 735 34.90 -7.49 -39.81
N LYS A 736 35.58 -8.56 -40.25
CA LYS A 736 35.88 -8.81 -41.66
C LYS A 736 34.67 -9.30 -42.44
N GLU A 737 33.86 -10.15 -41.84
CA GLU A 737 32.68 -10.73 -42.50
C GLU A 737 31.39 -9.93 -42.27
N ARG A 738 31.45 -8.89 -41.42
CA ARG A 738 30.31 -8.10 -40.98
C ARG A 738 29.52 -7.48 -42.13
N ASP A 739 28.21 -7.70 -42.15
CA ASP A 739 27.29 -6.95 -43.01
C ASP A 739 26.77 -5.70 -42.29
N ASP A 740 26.37 -4.68 -43.05
CA ASP A 740 25.84 -3.44 -42.49
C ASP A 740 24.41 -3.59 -41.91
N SER A 741 23.87 -4.82 -41.85
CA SER A 741 22.48 -5.07 -41.46
C SER A 741 22.23 -4.98 -39.96
N GLY A 742 23.29 -5.07 -39.14
CA GLY A 742 23.21 -4.96 -37.68
C GLY A 742 22.37 -6.06 -37.01
N ARG A 743 22.12 -7.16 -37.70
CA ARG A 743 21.31 -8.30 -37.22
C ARG A 743 22.15 -9.21 -36.33
N SER A 744 21.57 -9.65 -35.21
CA SER A 744 22.15 -10.70 -34.36
C SER A 744 21.99 -12.06 -35.03
N GLY A 745 22.97 -12.95 -34.86
CA GLY A 745 22.98 -14.26 -35.53
C GLY A 745 23.69 -14.25 -36.87
N GLN A 746 24.56 -13.27 -37.12
CA GLN A 746 25.34 -13.20 -38.34
C GLN A 746 26.31 -14.38 -38.42
N LYS A 747 26.31 -15.09 -39.56
CA LYS A 747 27.24 -16.17 -39.89
C LYS A 747 28.65 -15.62 -40.11
N ILE A 748 29.63 -16.25 -39.46
CA ILE A 748 31.07 -15.93 -39.58
C ILE A 748 31.92 -17.17 -39.93
N GLY A 749 31.28 -18.28 -40.28
CA GLY A 749 31.93 -19.52 -40.69
C GLY A 749 31.11 -20.77 -40.37
N GLU A 750 31.69 -21.93 -40.62
CA GLU A 750 31.13 -23.24 -40.32
C GLU A 750 32.05 -24.00 -39.36
N CYS A 751 31.46 -24.84 -38.51
CA CYS A 751 32.18 -25.70 -37.58
C CYS A 751 31.41 -27.02 -37.38
N GLN A 752 32.07 -28.13 -37.68
CA GLN A 752 31.60 -29.47 -37.38
C GLN A 752 31.81 -29.79 -35.90
N VAL A 753 30.79 -30.37 -35.28
CA VAL A 753 30.74 -30.68 -33.85
C VAL A 753 30.46 -32.17 -33.66
N MET A 754 31.34 -32.87 -32.96
CA MET A 754 31.18 -34.27 -32.60
C MET A 754 30.51 -34.37 -31.23
N LEU A 755 29.42 -35.13 -31.14
CA LEU A 755 28.68 -35.34 -29.88
C LEU A 755 29.25 -36.55 -29.13
N GLU A 756 29.59 -36.41 -27.85
CA GLU A 756 30.29 -37.47 -27.10
C GLU A 756 29.43 -38.07 -25.98
N ASN A 757 28.98 -37.23 -25.04
CA ASN A 757 28.32 -37.70 -23.82
C ASN A 757 27.15 -36.79 -23.46
N ILE A 758 26.04 -37.38 -22.99
CA ILE A 758 24.97 -36.65 -22.32
C ILE A 758 25.28 -36.63 -20.83
N VAL A 759 25.35 -35.46 -20.21
CA VAL A 759 25.66 -35.27 -18.78
C VAL A 759 24.54 -34.48 -18.11
N TRP A 760 24.04 -34.95 -16.96
CA TRP A 760 22.95 -34.27 -16.25
C TRP A 760 22.96 -34.51 -14.74
N ASP A 761 22.34 -33.59 -14.01
CA ASP A 761 21.96 -33.76 -12.60
C ASP A 761 20.44 -33.55 -12.44
N ASP A 762 19.97 -33.23 -11.23
CA ASP A 762 18.55 -32.94 -11.00
C ASP A 762 18.12 -31.55 -11.49
N ARG A 763 19.05 -30.70 -11.94
CA ARG A 763 18.83 -29.30 -12.30
C ARG A 763 18.82 -29.07 -13.81
N LEU A 764 19.77 -29.65 -14.55
CA LEU A 764 19.92 -29.42 -15.99
C LEU A 764 20.60 -30.59 -16.73
N MET A 765 20.43 -30.62 -18.05
CA MET A 765 21.00 -31.62 -18.95
C MET A 765 21.80 -30.96 -20.07
N THR A 766 22.96 -31.53 -20.38
CA THR A 766 23.87 -31.05 -21.43
C THR A 766 24.39 -32.20 -22.29
N VAL A 767 24.89 -31.88 -23.48
CA VAL A 767 25.69 -32.77 -24.31
C VAL A 767 27.10 -32.21 -24.37
N VAL A 768 28.09 -33.00 -23.95
CA VAL A 768 29.52 -32.75 -24.13
C VAL A 768 29.88 -32.98 -25.58
N VAL A 769 30.64 -32.05 -26.14
CA VAL A 769 30.99 -32.06 -27.55
C VAL A 769 32.45 -31.75 -27.78
N ARG A 770 32.95 -32.14 -28.96
CA ARG A 770 34.27 -31.77 -29.47
C ARG A 770 34.12 -30.98 -30.76
N LEU A 771 34.82 -29.87 -30.88
CA LEU A 771 34.93 -29.16 -32.15
C LEU A 771 35.90 -29.94 -33.05
N VAL A 772 35.45 -30.36 -34.22
CA VAL A 772 36.25 -31.15 -35.17
C VAL A 772 37.21 -30.24 -35.95
N ASP A 773 36.74 -29.03 -36.29
CA ASP A 773 37.52 -28.06 -37.05
C ASP A 773 38.53 -27.31 -36.17
N LYS A 774 39.81 -27.42 -36.53
CA LYS A 774 40.94 -26.76 -35.83
C LYS A 774 40.91 -25.22 -35.89
N GLY A 775 40.02 -24.63 -36.69
CA GLY A 775 39.86 -23.17 -36.81
C GLY A 775 39.16 -22.54 -35.61
N TRP A 776 38.36 -23.32 -34.88
CA TRP A 776 37.51 -22.86 -33.78
C TRP A 776 37.94 -23.49 -32.45
N GLU A 777 38.01 -22.64 -31.43
CA GLU A 777 38.34 -22.96 -30.06
C GLU A 777 37.22 -22.50 -29.11
N CYS A 778 36.94 -23.32 -28.10
CA CYS A 778 36.00 -23.02 -27.02
C CYS A 778 36.75 -22.47 -25.80
N ALA A 779 36.28 -21.36 -25.24
CA ALA A 779 36.81 -20.76 -24.01
C ALA A 779 36.41 -21.55 -22.76
N ASN A 780 35.24 -22.21 -22.79
CA ASN A 780 34.81 -23.08 -21.70
C ASN A 780 35.74 -24.29 -21.60
N GLN A 781 36.02 -24.74 -20.37
CA GLN A 781 36.84 -25.92 -20.10
C GLN A 781 36.31 -27.19 -20.81
N VAL A 782 34.97 -27.31 -20.91
CA VAL A 782 34.30 -28.38 -21.64
C VAL A 782 33.31 -27.75 -22.62
N ALA A 783 33.51 -27.98 -23.91
CA ALA A 783 32.56 -27.56 -24.93
C ALA A 783 31.27 -28.38 -24.81
N HIS A 784 30.13 -27.71 -24.84
CA HIS A 784 28.85 -28.37 -24.59
C HIS A 784 27.67 -27.66 -25.23
N ILE A 785 26.56 -28.40 -25.35
CA ILE A 785 25.23 -27.93 -25.73
C ILE A 785 24.35 -28.07 -24.50
N THR A 786 23.64 -27.02 -24.09
CA THR A 786 22.64 -27.14 -23.02
C THR A 786 21.31 -27.61 -23.60
N ILE A 787 20.81 -28.76 -23.14
CA ILE A 787 19.57 -29.37 -23.65
C ILE A 787 18.34 -28.77 -22.98
N GLY A 788 18.36 -28.60 -21.66
CA GLY A 788 17.22 -28.08 -20.92
C GLY A 788 17.52 -27.89 -19.43
N THR A 789 16.69 -27.09 -18.77
CA THR A 789 16.78 -26.83 -17.33
C THR A 789 15.44 -27.10 -16.66
N ARG A 790 15.44 -27.74 -15.48
CA ARG A 790 14.23 -28.15 -14.77
C ARG A 790 13.24 -26.99 -14.58
N ASP A 791 13.75 -25.83 -14.16
CA ASP A 791 12.96 -24.66 -13.79
C ASP A 791 13.48 -23.36 -14.45
N LYS A 792 12.65 -22.30 -14.49
CA LYS A 792 12.98 -21.02 -15.18
C LYS A 792 14.06 -20.18 -14.49
N ASP A 793 14.27 -20.41 -13.20
CA ASP A 793 15.28 -19.77 -12.36
C ASP A 793 16.69 -20.37 -12.57
N ILE A 794 16.77 -21.61 -13.07
CA ILE A 794 18.03 -22.28 -13.43
C ILE A 794 18.52 -21.76 -14.78
N LYS A 795 19.71 -21.16 -14.79
CA LYS A 795 20.27 -20.52 -16.00
C LYS A 795 21.09 -21.53 -16.80
N PRO A 796 21.00 -21.54 -18.15
CA PRO A 796 21.83 -22.40 -18.99
C PRO A 796 23.34 -22.31 -18.76
N LYS A 797 23.85 -21.18 -18.25
CA LYS A 797 25.27 -21.04 -17.90
C LYS A 797 25.74 -21.98 -16.78
N GLU A 798 24.81 -22.49 -15.94
CA GLU A 798 25.11 -23.45 -14.87
C GLU A 798 25.63 -24.79 -15.45
N SER A 799 25.43 -25.04 -16.75
CA SER A 799 26.06 -26.15 -17.48
C SER A 799 27.59 -26.18 -17.35
N ASN A 800 28.25 -25.02 -17.28
CA ASN A 800 29.69 -24.96 -17.04
C ASN A 800 30.06 -25.43 -15.62
N GLU A 801 29.24 -25.12 -14.62
CA GLU A 801 29.45 -25.54 -13.23
C GLU A 801 29.16 -27.05 -13.06
N LEU A 802 28.15 -27.58 -13.76
CA LEU A 802 27.89 -29.01 -13.85
C LEU A 802 29.09 -29.76 -14.45
N LEU A 803 29.57 -29.33 -15.62
CA LEU A 803 30.64 -30.03 -16.34
C LEU A 803 32.00 -29.91 -15.63
N LYS A 804 32.23 -28.81 -14.91
CA LYS A 804 33.40 -28.71 -14.03
C LYS A 804 33.36 -29.78 -12.93
N ARG A 805 32.23 -29.92 -12.22
CA ARG A 805 32.06 -30.97 -11.20
C ARG A 805 32.16 -32.38 -11.79
N TRP A 806 31.69 -32.57 -13.01
CA TRP A 806 31.78 -33.84 -13.74
C TRP A 806 33.24 -34.21 -14.05
N VAL A 807 34.03 -33.29 -14.61
CA VAL A 807 35.47 -33.52 -14.90
C VAL A 807 36.26 -33.78 -13.62
N GLU A 808 35.95 -33.06 -12.55
CA GLU A 808 36.61 -33.22 -11.24
C GLU A 808 36.13 -34.48 -10.49
N ASN A 809 35.10 -35.17 -10.99
CA ASN A 809 34.42 -36.31 -10.37
C ASN A 809 34.00 -36.04 -8.90
N THR A 810 33.52 -34.81 -8.62
CA THR A 810 33.26 -34.32 -7.25
C THR A 810 31.83 -34.51 -6.77
N ASP A 811 30.91 -34.98 -7.63
CA ASP A 811 29.50 -35.15 -7.28
C ASP A 811 28.94 -36.49 -7.80
N PRO A 812 28.60 -37.45 -6.91
CA PRO A 812 28.10 -38.77 -7.30
C PRO A 812 26.68 -38.73 -7.88
N ARG A 813 26.00 -37.58 -7.85
CA ARG A 813 24.65 -37.41 -8.40
C ARG A 813 24.66 -37.09 -9.89
N ILE A 814 25.82 -36.77 -10.46
CA ILE A 814 25.96 -36.49 -11.89
C ILE A 814 25.87 -37.81 -12.66
N LYS A 815 24.94 -37.87 -13.60
CA LYS A 815 24.75 -39.01 -14.49
C LYS A 815 25.36 -38.71 -15.85
N THR A 816 25.90 -39.73 -16.48
CA THR A 816 26.52 -39.67 -17.82
C THR A 816 26.00 -40.81 -18.67
N GLN A 817 25.66 -40.51 -19.92
CA GLN A 817 25.30 -41.51 -20.93
C GLN A 817 26.14 -41.26 -22.17
N LEU A 818 26.84 -42.30 -22.63
CA LEU A 818 27.64 -42.23 -23.86
C LEU A 818 26.70 -42.14 -25.08
N ILE A 819 27.09 -41.33 -26.06
CA ILE A 819 26.43 -41.28 -27.36
C ILE A 819 27.18 -42.24 -28.29
N ASP A 820 26.51 -43.31 -28.70
CA ASP A 820 27.09 -44.31 -29.60
C ASP A 820 27.48 -43.69 -30.96
N GLU A 821 28.57 -44.19 -31.54
CA GLU A 821 29.13 -43.76 -32.84
C GLU A 821 29.62 -42.29 -32.94
N HIS A 822 29.48 -41.50 -31.88
CA HIS A 822 29.96 -40.11 -31.79
C HIS A 822 29.60 -39.28 -33.04
N PRO A 823 28.31 -39.08 -33.34
CA PRO A 823 27.87 -38.45 -34.57
C PRO A 823 28.43 -37.04 -34.71
N VAL A 824 28.91 -36.73 -35.92
CA VAL A 824 29.40 -35.40 -36.29
C VAL A 824 28.29 -34.63 -36.98
N VAL A 825 27.91 -33.49 -36.40
CA VAL A 825 26.87 -32.59 -36.93
C VAL A 825 27.50 -31.32 -37.50
N ASN A 826 26.93 -30.83 -38.60
CA ASN A 826 27.34 -29.56 -39.20
C ASN A 826 26.71 -28.40 -38.41
N GLY A 827 27.52 -27.40 -38.06
CA GLY A 827 27.07 -26.22 -37.33
C GLY A 827 27.58 -24.93 -37.93
N THR A 828 26.81 -23.87 -37.78
CA THR A 828 27.15 -22.55 -38.31
C THR A 828 27.63 -21.64 -37.20
N VAL A 829 28.82 -21.08 -37.34
CA VAL A 829 29.37 -20.15 -36.35
C VAL A 829 28.71 -18.80 -36.51
N THR A 830 28.08 -18.34 -35.44
CA THR A 830 27.29 -17.10 -35.45
C THR A 830 27.68 -16.15 -34.33
N VAL A 831 27.53 -14.87 -34.60
CA VAL A 831 27.79 -13.79 -33.64
C VAL A 831 26.47 -13.30 -33.08
N ILE A 832 26.32 -13.42 -31.76
CA ILE A 832 25.13 -12.96 -31.06
C ILE A 832 25.44 -11.62 -30.41
N LEU A 833 24.67 -10.61 -30.79
CA LEU A 833 24.82 -9.26 -30.29
C LEU A 833 24.00 -9.09 -29.01
N SER A 834 24.49 -8.27 -28.10
CA SER A 834 23.76 -7.90 -26.89
C SER A 834 22.40 -7.29 -27.25
N ARG A 835 21.37 -7.69 -26.49
CA ARG A 835 19.98 -7.28 -26.75
C ARG A 835 19.79 -5.78 -26.59
#